data_AF-A0A812P1L0-F1
#
_entry.id   AF-A0A812P1L0-F1
#
_cell.length_a   1.000
_cell.length_b   1.000
_cell.length_c   1.000
_cell.angle_alpha   90.00
_cell.angle_beta   90.00
_cell.angle_gamma   90.00
#
_symmetry.space_group_name_H-M   'P 1'
#
loop_
_entity.id
_entity.type
_entity.pdbx_description
1 polymer ?
#
loop_
_entity_poly.entity_id
_entity_poly.type
_entity_poly.pdbx_seq_one_letter_code
_entity_poly.pdbx_strand_id
1 'polypeptide(L)'
;MTQVDKLKGMGKLADVKSFIHADVESRMTAFLSKEDVLKHGSWGREQARLLAAEVCQAYEGENALLSDVSGTASLIRDLLQKDDLQAMSAALERFKNVDEDEVLDDGLFQFLQKHKTGMAIIADCTKCIQEGEVQLQGELFLKKLQEALNSIKSVEDQMTASAISDVVKTFWDLKSSKTVPNMVSKHKVALDVLMKDFWRLVSSGVNNMLSSTLASCLELLLDQLDRKRQGHGTSNESNANGFSDSHETEFAEVLREMKCEALLKHEFWKQAGKCLPQTLQQDLTRFEKVSITVSDLASYVFCKEDKLRAREVTSDNLKEWASCDVEVCRFLKEPALLEAFQSVFMKVAADELHSRAMAVFERVGCLVDACLSQVSGLNSMALSLADVKEKDVSMLGKGLWTPVLTCFVQVAKCTVLASQNSGSLADVMAAVEAQRQCADSARGASERCRNETDVDSDGKFAATKLGCEDFQAWLANLGDELLKKLFLLALDERTQLKEAYDKGQSLLDKVPPFSLDNEDRYRTVMANIHKSFASVGGKLREHAKTADRVRKVVPEGGVDTLSPGQTVASEPSQSTGLLEWFFAAEQAQALGHTLVCHLNVYAMVTLLRSPVMGAKSDTGKKQAKQLQDIIRTLLEKDLLVTPPHSQLPLSSLLKLCKDCEDAAWA
;
A
#
# COMPACT_ATOMS: atom_id res chain seq x y z
N MET A 1 25.88 72.22 -37.78
CA MET A 1 24.64 72.89 -37.35
C MET A 1 23.72 71.81 -36.81
N THR A 2 23.52 71.76 -35.51
CA THR A 2 22.70 70.72 -34.85
C THR A 2 21.21 70.93 -35.18
N GLN A 3 20.34 69.93 -35.05
CA GLN A 3 18.89 70.11 -35.27
C GLN A 3 18.30 71.22 -34.37
N VAL A 4 18.90 71.42 -33.20
CA VAL A 4 18.59 72.51 -32.26
C VAL A 4 18.93 73.89 -32.83
N ASP A 5 20.02 74.02 -33.59
CA ASP A 5 20.40 75.29 -34.23
C ASP A 5 19.47 75.68 -35.39
N LYS A 6 18.80 74.71 -36.02
CA LYS A 6 17.81 74.96 -37.09
C LYS A 6 16.44 75.38 -36.53
N LEU A 7 16.05 74.84 -35.37
CA LEU A 7 14.81 75.21 -34.68
C LEU A 7 14.88 76.61 -34.06
N LYS A 8 16.04 77.03 -33.53
CA LYS A 8 16.26 78.38 -32.98
C LYS A 8 16.12 79.53 -33.99
N GLY A 9 16.19 79.24 -35.29
CA GLY A 9 16.01 80.23 -36.36
C GLY A 9 14.57 80.40 -36.87
N MET A 10 13.62 79.59 -36.39
CA MET A 10 12.25 79.56 -36.90
C MET A 10 11.31 80.33 -35.96
N GLY A 11 11.01 81.58 -36.33
CA GLY A 11 10.26 82.52 -35.48
C GLY A 11 8.74 82.32 -35.41
N LYS A 12 8.17 81.29 -36.06
CA LYS A 12 6.72 81.00 -36.03
C LYS A 12 6.46 79.52 -35.80
N LEU A 13 5.49 79.22 -34.93
CA LEU A 13 5.09 77.86 -34.56
C LEU A 13 4.67 77.00 -35.76
N ALA A 14 4.11 77.63 -36.81
CA ALA A 14 3.73 76.95 -38.05
C ALA A 14 4.94 76.40 -38.83
N ASP A 15 6.07 77.12 -38.80
CA ASP A 15 7.30 76.73 -39.50
C ASP A 15 8.02 75.59 -38.76
N VAL A 16 7.92 75.59 -37.42
CA VAL A 16 8.40 74.48 -36.57
C VAL A 16 7.54 73.22 -36.77
N LYS A 17 6.21 73.37 -36.86
CA LYS A 17 5.29 72.26 -37.16
C LYS A 17 5.56 71.65 -38.54
N SER A 18 5.75 72.48 -39.56
CA SER A 18 6.10 72.04 -40.91
C SER A 18 7.46 71.32 -40.95
N PHE A 19 8.45 71.82 -40.19
CA PHE A 19 9.76 71.18 -40.08
C PHE A 19 9.71 69.82 -39.37
N ILE A 20 8.95 69.70 -38.28
CA ILE A 20 8.74 68.43 -37.57
C ILE A 20 7.96 67.46 -38.45
N HIS A 21 6.94 67.91 -39.17
CA HIS A 21 6.18 67.09 -40.12
C HIS A 21 7.10 66.50 -41.20
N ALA A 22 7.96 67.33 -41.80
CA ALA A 22 8.91 66.88 -42.81
C ALA A 22 10.01 65.96 -42.24
N ASP A 23 10.47 66.16 -41.00
CA ASP A 23 11.48 65.29 -40.37
C ASP A 23 10.89 63.93 -39.98
N VAL A 24 9.65 63.90 -39.48
CA VAL A 24 8.93 62.65 -39.15
C VAL A 24 8.58 61.88 -40.42
N GLU A 25 8.07 62.56 -41.45
CA GLU A 25 7.78 61.95 -42.76
C GLU A 25 9.06 61.36 -43.39
N SER A 26 10.17 62.10 -43.33
CA SER A 26 11.48 61.64 -43.81
C SER A 26 12.00 60.42 -43.04
N ARG A 27 11.86 60.41 -41.70
CA ARG A 27 12.30 59.29 -40.85
C ARG A 27 11.41 58.06 -41.00
N MET A 28 10.09 58.20 -41.10
CA MET A 28 9.17 57.10 -41.40
C MET A 28 9.45 56.52 -42.79
N THR A 29 9.71 57.36 -43.79
CA THR A 29 10.09 56.91 -45.14
C THR A 29 11.44 56.17 -45.15
N ALA A 30 12.40 56.64 -44.36
CA ALA A 30 13.71 56.00 -44.20
C ALA A 30 13.67 54.68 -43.40
N PHE A 31 12.75 54.56 -42.45
CA PHE A 31 12.53 53.34 -41.66
C PHE A 31 11.84 52.27 -42.51
N LEU A 32 10.76 52.64 -43.21
CA LEU A 32 10.00 51.74 -44.08
C LEU A 32 10.81 51.26 -45.30
N SER A 33 11.85 51.98 -45.71
CA SER A 33 12.77 51.55 -46.78
C SER A 33 13.89 50.63 -46.31
N LYS A 34 14.10 50.45 -44.99
CA LYS A 34 15.12 49.56 -44.41
C LYS A 34 14.58 48.19 -44.00
N GLU A 35 13.29 48.06 -43.70
CA GLU A 35 12.67 46.75 -43.48
C GLU A 35 12.24 46.11 -44.81
N ASP A 36 12.52 44.82 -44.97
CA ASP A 36 12.26 44.00 -46.17
C ASP A 36 10.75 43.85 -46.52
N VAL A 37 9.86 44.58 -45.83
CA VAL A 37 8.40 44.57 -46.01
C VAL A 37 7.97 45.20 -47.35
N LEU A 38 8.81 45.99 -48.01
CA LEU A 38 8.47 46.66 -49.29
C LEU A 38 8.92 45.92 -50.56
N LYS A 39 9.42 44.68 -50.49
CA LYS A 39 9.83 43.93 -51.70
C LYS A 39 8.67 43.43 -52.57
N HIS A 40 7.42 43.49 -52.12
CA HIS A 40 6.27 43.07 -52.92
C HIS A 40 5.20 44.17 -53.09
N GLY A 41 5.32 44.89 -54.21
CA GLY A 41 4.19 45.58 -54.84
C GLY A 41 4.11 47.09 -54.59
N SER A 42 3.78 47.83 -55.65
CA SER A 42 3.47 49.28 -55.62
C SER A 42 2.32 49.67 -54.70
N TRP A 43 1.58 48.70 -54.16
CA TRP A 43 0.43 48.89 -53.29
C TRP A 43 0.82 49.30 -51.85
N GLY A 44 1.93 48.79 -51.31
CA GLY A 44 2.37 49.08 -49.94
C GLY A 44 2.90 50.50 -49.74
N ARG A 45 3.47 51.13 -50.78
CA ARG A 45 3.92 52.53 -50.74
C ARG A 45 2.76 53.52 -50.72
N GLU A 46 1.66 53.21 -51.41
CA GLU A 46 0.46 54.05 -51.44
C GLU A 46 -0.32 53.94 -50.13
N GLN A 47 -0.40 52.74 -49.54
CA GLN A 47 -1.01 52.52 -48.22
C GLN A 47 -0.20 53.16 -47.08
N ALA A 48 1.13 53.12 -47.12
CA ALA A 48 1.96 53.82 -46.13
C ALA A 48 1.83 55.35 -46.24
N ARG A 49 1.67 55.88 -47.46
CA ARG A 49 1.35 57.30 -47.69
C ARG A 49 -0.04 57.68 -47.20
N LEU A 50 -1.04 56.84 -47.46
CA LEU A 50 -2.41 57.01 -46.96
C LEU A 50 -2.46 56.96 -45.43
N LEU A 51 -1.75 56.02 -44.80
CA LEU A 51 -1.69 55.92 -43.34
C LEU A 51 -0.96 57.12 -42.70
N ALA A 52 0.14 57.59 -43.30
CA ALA A 52 0.82 58.80 -42.85
C ALA A 52 -0.07 60.05 -43.04
N ALA A 53 -0.81 60.12 -44.14
CA ALA A 53 -1.79 61.19 -44.39
C ALA A 53 -2.99 61.12 -43.42
N GLU A 54 -3.52 59.94 -43.14
CA GLU A 54 -4.63 59.72 -42.20
C GLU A 54 -4.23 60.01 -40.75
N VAL A 55 -2.99 59.67 -40.33
CA VAL A 55 -2.45 60.03 -39.02
C VAL A 55 -2.24 61.54 -38.88
N CYS A 56 -1.78 62.21 -39.94
CA CYS A 56 -1.65 63.67 -39.95
C CYS A 56 -3.01 64.38 -39.99
N GLN A 57 -4.00 63.85 -40.73
CA GLN A 57 -5.35 64.39 -40.82
C GLN A 57 -6.17 64.10 -39.55
N ALA A 58 -5.92 62.99 -38.86
CA ALA A 58 -6.43 62.69 -37.52
C ALA A 58 -5.89 63.65 -36.45
N TYR A 59 -4.69 64.18 -36.65
CA TYR A 59 -4.09 65.20 -35.78
C TYR A 59 -4.76 66.58 -35.94
N GLU A 60 -5.44 66.84 -37.06
CA GLU A 60 -6.22 68.05 -37.32
C GLU A 60 -7.67 67.96 -36.83
N GLY A 61 -8.19 66.74 -36.61
CA GLY A 61 -9.56 66.49 -36.13
C GLY A 61 -9.63 66.20 -34.64
N GLU A 62 -9.74 67.25 -33.81
CA GLU A 62 -10.01 67.11 -32.37
C GLU A 62 -11.30 66.27 -32.12
N ASN A 63 -11.17 65.25 -31.26
CA ASN A 63 -12.22 64.51 -30.52
C ASN A 63 -12.72 63.13 -31.01
N ALA A 64 -12.45 62.65 -32.22
CA ALA A 64 -13.06 61.37 -32.66
C ALA A 64 -12.19 60.10 -32.46
N LEU A 65 -10.85 60.22 -32.36
CA LEU A 65 -9.93 59.06 -32.32
C LEU A 65 -9.35 58.74 -30.94
N LEU A 66 -9.66 59.52 -29.90
CA LEU A 66 -9.27 59.20 -28.52
C LEU A 66 -9.92 57.92 -27.98
N SER A 67 -10.96 57.41 -28.65
CA SER A 67 -11.56 56.10 -28.37
C SER A 67 -10.86 54.93 -29.07
N ASP A 68 -9.95 55.18 -30.03
CA ASP A 68 -9.26 54.14 -30.82
C ASP A 68 -7.75 54.01 -30.48
N VAL A 69 -7.31 54.66 -29.39
CA VAL A 69 -5.91 54.75 -28.93
C VAL A 69 -5.28 53.39 -28.61
N SER A 70 -6.07 52.31 -28.51
CA SER A 70 -5.55 50.96 -28.29
C SER A 70 -4.67 50.45 -29.45
N GLY A 71 -4.93 50.89 -30.68
CA GLY A 71 -4.13 50.53 -31.86
C GLY A 71 -2.80 51.29 -31.93
N THR A 72 -2.84 52.60 -31.66
CA THR A 72 -1.67 53.49 -31.72
C THR A 72 -0.65 53.21 -30.62
N ALA A 73 -1.10 52.75 -29.44
CA ALA A 73 -0.21 52.30 -28.36
C ALA A 73 0.56 51.00 -28.67
N SER A 74 0.07 50.17 -29.61
CA SER A 74 0.86 49.04 -30.13
C SER A 74 1.91 49.50 -31.14
N LEU A 75 1.53 50.45 -32.01
CA LEU A 75 2.44 51.00 -33.02
C LEU A 75 3.59 51.82 -32.40
N ILE A 76 3.30 52.61 -31.36
CA ILE A 76 4.32 53.36 -30.60
C ILE A 76 5.25 52.40 -29.85
N ARG A 77 4.73 51.29 -29.32
CA ARG A 77 5.51 50.25 -28.65
C ARG A 77 6.43 49.50 -29.61
N ASP A 78 5.99 49.27 -30.85
CA ASP A 78 6.78 48.60 -31.88
C ASP A 78 7.83 49.54 -32.52
N LEU A 79 7.61 50.86 -32.46
CA LEU A 79 8.55 51.89 -32.94
C LEU A 79 9.64 52.27 -31.93
N LEU A 80 9.42 52.05 -30.63
CA LEU A 80 10.38 52.40 -29.58
C LEU A 80 11.42 51.29 -29.40
N GLN A 81 12.64 51.50 -29.90
CA GLN A 81 13.78 50.61 -29.67
C GLN A 81 14.32 50.77 -28.24
N LYS A 82 15.19 49.85 -27.81
CA LYS A 82 15.84 49.88 -26.47
C LYS A 82 16.47 51.24 -26.16
N ASP A 83 17.07 51.87 -27.16
CA ASP A 83 17.71 53.18 -27.05
C ASP A 83 16.68 54.32 -26.91
N ASP A 84 15.50 54.17 -27.52
CA ASP A 84 14.40 55.14 -27.42
C ASP A 84 13.72 55.07 -26.04
N LEU A 85 13.53 53.85 -25.50
CA LEU A 85 13.02 53.68 -24.12
C LEU A 85 14.00 54.26 -23.08
N GLN A 86 15.31 54.11 -23.29
CA GLN A 86 16.33 54.72 -22.45
C GLN A 86 16.37 56.25 -22.61
N ALA A 87 16.27 56.77 -23.83
CA ALA A 87 16.19 58.21 -24.08
C ALA A 87 14.92 58.82 -23.48
N MET A 88 13.79 58.12 -23.54
CA MET A 88 12.51 58.54 -22.98
C MET A 88 12.50 58.45 -21.45
N SER A 89 13.13 57.42 -20.86
CA SER A 89 13.37 57.33 -19.41
C SER A 89 14.29 58.44 -18.92
N ALA A 90 15.39 58.71 -19.63
CA ALA A 90 16.32 59.80 -19.32
C ALA A 90 15.65 61.19 -19.48
N ALA A 91 14.76 61.34 -20.45
CA ALA A 91 13.93 62.54 -20.59
C ALA A 91 12.95 62.66 -19.41
N LEU A 92 12.24 61.59 -19.04
CA LEU A 92 11.30 61.55 -17.91
C LEU A 92 11.96 61.80 -16.55
N GLU A 93 13.18 61.29 -16.32
CA GLU A 93 13.95 61.64 -15.12
C GLU A 93 14.36 63.11 -15.10
N ARG A 94 14.71 63.70 -16.25
CA ARG A 94 14.90 65.15 -16.36
C ARG A 94 13.60 65.91 -16.05
N PHE A 95 12.43 65.42 -16.47
CA PHE A 95 11.14 66.00 -16.12
C PHE A 95 10.79 65.92 -14.62
N LYS A 96 11.34 64.95 -13.89
CA LYS A 96 11.05 64.74 -12.45
C LYS A 96 11.93 65.60 -11.53
N ASN A 97 13.07 66.07 -12.03
CA ASN A 97 14.12 66.77 -11.26
C ASN A 97 14.27 68.25 -11.63
N VAL A 98 13.36 68.81 -12.43
CA VAL A 98 13.37 70.24 -12.77
C VAL A 98 12.49 70.98 -11.77
N ASP A 99 13.10 71.88 -10.99
CA ASP A 99 12.39 72.79 -10.08
C ASP A 99 11.35 73.60 -10.87
N GLU A 100 10.13 73.72 -10.33
CA GLU A 100 8.98 74.36 -10.97
C GLU A 100 9.25 75.81 -11.43
N ASP A 101 10.30 76.44 -10.89
CA ASP A 101 10.63 77.85 -11.11
C ASP A 101 11.57 78.12 -12.32
N GLU A 102 12.24 77.11 -12.91
CA GLU A 102 13.20 77.34 -14.01
C GLU A 102 12.62 77.14 -15.44
N VAL A 103 11.40 76.62 -15.60
CA VAL A 103 10.81 76.31 -16.93
C VAL A 103 9.41 76.87 -17.07
N LEU A 104 9.28 78.20 -17.05
CA LEU A 104 7.99 78.88 -17.18
C LEU A 104 7.57 79.18 -18.64
N ASP A 105 8.45 79.04 -19.64
CA ASP A 105 8.18 79.55 -20.99
C ASP A 105 7.97 78.51 -22.10
N ASP A 106 7.95 77.21 -21.79
CA ASP A 106 7.69 76.18 -22.79
C ASP A 106 6.27 75.60 -22.63
N GLY A 107 5.34 76.03 -23.51
CA GLY A 107 3.92 75.64 -23.47
C GLY A 107 3.68 74.12 -23.55
N LEU A 108 4.64 73.37 -24.11
CA LEU A 108 4.64 71.91 -24.11
C LEU A 108 4.86 71.34 -22.69
N PHE A 109 5.70 72.00 -21.89
CA PHE A 109 6.03 71.58 -20.52
C PHE A 109 4.84 71.76 -19.58
N GLN A 110 4.15 72.91 -19.67
CA GLN A 110 2.91 73.14 -18.94
C GLN A 110 1.80 72.16 -19.37
N PHE A 111 1.69 71.83 -20.66
CA PHE A 111 0.73 70.84 -21.13
C PHE A 111 1.01 69.45 -20.54
N LEU A 112 2.26 68.99 -20.58
CA LEU A 112 2.63 67.67 -20.07
C LEU A 112 2.49 67.54 -18.54
N GLN A 113 2.72 68.60 -17.77
CA GLN A 113 2.62 68.58 -16.30
C GLN A 113 1.24 68.95 -15.74
N LYS A 114 0.50 69.88 -16.35
CA LYS A 114 -0.75 70.45 -15.79
C LYS A 114 -2.01 70.01 -16.52
N HIS A 115 -1.93 69.58 -17.78
CA HIS A 115 -3.09 69.14 -18.55
C HIS A 115 -3.36 67.65 -18.33
N LYS A 116 -4.63 67.25 -18.13
CA LYS A 116 -5.03 65.85 -17.88
C LYS A 116 -4.52 64.89 -18.96
N THR A 117 -4.58 65.30 -20.22
CA THR A 117 -4.07 64.51 -21.36
C THR A 117 -2.54 64.38 -21.33
N GLY A 118 -1.82 65.45 -20.97
CA GLY A 118 -0.36 65.42 -20.85
C GLY A 118 0.12 64.48 -19.74
N MET A 119 -0.53 64.53 -18.58
CA MET A 119 -0.26 63.59 -17.48
C MET A 119 -0.58 62.14 -17.85
N ALA A 120 -1.65 61.90 -18.61
CA ALA A 120 -2.01 60.56 -19.09
C ALA A 120 -0.95 60.00 -20.06
N ILE A 121 -0.40 60.83 -20.95
CA ILE A 121 0.70 60.43 -21.87
C ILE A 121 1.96 60.06 -21.06
N ILE A 122 2.35 60.87 -20.08
CA ILE A 122 3.49 60.55 -19.20
C ILE A 122 3.27 59.23 -18.45
N ALA A 123 2.06 59.02 -17.91
CA ALA A 123 1.72 57.80 -17.18
C ALA A 123 1.79 56.56 -18.09
N ASP A 124 1.28 56.66 -19.34
CA ASP A 124 1.31 55.55 -20.30
C ASP A 124 2.74 55.25 -20.81
N CYS A 125 3.54 56.29 -21.09
CA CYS A 125 4.95 56.15 -21.42
C CYS A 125 5.76 55.51 -20.28
N THR A 126 5.53 55.96 -19.04
CA THR A 126 6.17 55.39 -17.84
C THR A 126 5.80 53.93 -17.67
N LYS A 127 4.53 53.59 -17.87
CA LYS A 127 4.04 52.21 -17.84
C LYS A 127 4.67 51.37 -18.95
N CYS A 128 4.78 51.87 -20.19
CA CYS A 128 5.43 51.16 -21.29
C CYS A 128 6.91 50.90 -21.03
N ILE A 129 7.66 51.86 -20.46
CA ILE A 129 9.06 51.67 -20.06
C ILE A 129 9.16 50.60 -18.98
N GLN A 130 8.34 50.68 -17.94
CA GLN A 130 8.31 49.68 -16.87
C GLN A 130 7.98 48.28 -17.41
N GLU A 131 7.02 48.17 -18.32
CA GLU A 131 6.69 46.88 -18.96
C GLU A 131 7.82 46.34 -19.84
N GLY A 132 8.50 47.22 -20.59
CA GLY A 132 9.66 46.87 -21.41
C GLY A 132 10.88 46.44 -20.59
N GLU A 133 11.16 47.13 -19.47
CA GLU A 133 12.20 46.75 -18.52
C GLU A 133 11.92 45.38 -17.89
N VAL A 134 10.68 45.13 -17.49
CA VAL A 134 10.25 43.82 -16.95
C VAL A 134 10.41 42.72 -17.99
N GLN A 135 10.05 42.98 -19.26
CA GLN A 135 10.22 42.02 -20.35
C GLN A 135 11.70 41.74 -20.64
N LEU A 136 12.53 42.77 -20.74
CA LEU A 136 13.97 42.62 -20.98
C LEU A 136 14.65 41.84 -19.84
N GLN A 137 14.30 42.14 -18.60
CA GLN A 137 14.80 41.39 -17.45
C GLN A 137 14.31 39.93 -17.48
N GLY A 138 13.07 39.67 -17.91
CA GLY A 138 12.53 38.33 -18.15
C GLY A 138 13.29 37.55 -19.22
N GLU A 139 13.60 38.17 -20.36
CA GLU A 139 14.38 37.57 -21.44
C GLU A 139 15.83 37.29 -21.02
N LEU A 140 16.47 38.22 -20.30
CA LEU A 140 17.81 38.02 -19.73
C LEU A 140 17.83 36.87 -18.71
N PHE A 141 16.77 36.74 -17.91
CA PHE A 141 16.62 35.63 -16.98
C PHE A 141 16.46 34.29 -17.69
N LEU A 142 15.58 34.21 -18.71
CA LEU A 142 15.42 33.00 -19.52
C LEU A 142 16.73 32.61 -20.22
N LYS A 143 17.49 33.60 -20.72
CA LYS A 143 18.80 33.36 -21.32
C LYS A 143 19.79 32.75 -20.32
N LYS A 144 19.86 33.27 -19.09
CA LYS A 144 20.69 32.70 -18.02
C LYS A 144 20.27 31.28 -17.65
N LEU A 145 18.96 31.01 -17.59
CA LEU A 145 18.47 29.64 -17.38
C LEU A 145 18.84 28.71 -18.53
N GLN A 146 18.74 29.17 -19.78
CA GLN A 146 19.14 28.39 -20.95
C GLN A 146 20.65 28.10 -20.94
N GLU A 147 21.49 29.07 -20.55
CA GLU A 147 22.92 28.88 -20.39
C GLU A 147 23.23 27.82 -19.31
N ALA A 148 22.58 27.91 -18.14
CA ALA A 148 22.71 26.91 -17.09
C ALA A 148 22.21 25.52 -17.54
N LEU A 149 21.13 25.46 -18.32
CA LEU A 149 20.61 24.21 -18.90
C LEU A 149 21.62 23.59 -19.89
N ASN A 150 22.30 24.40 -20.68
CA ASN A 150 23.35 23.94 -21.58
C ASN A 150 24.55 23.36 -20.81
N SER A 151 24.88 23.93 -19.64
CA SER A 151 25.89 23.34 -18.76
C SER A 151 25.46 21.96 -18.24
N ILE A 152 24.18 21.77 -17.87
CA ILE A 152 23.66 20.45 -17.46
C ILE A 152 23.77 19.45 -18.62
N LYS A 153 23.42 19.87 -19.84
CA LYS A 153 23.54 19.04 -21.03
C LYS A 153 24.98 18.58 -21.28
N SER A 154 25.98 19.41 -20.98
CA SER A 154 27.40 19.03 -21.14
C SER A 154 27.87 17.94 -20.18
N VAL A 155 27.15 17.72 -19.07
CA VAL A 155 27.44 16.69 -18.06
C VAL A 155 26.38 15.60 -18.01
N GLU A 156 25.52 15.49 -19.04
CA GLU A 156 24.41 14.52 -19.07
C GLU A 156 24.92 13.08 -18.87
N ASP A 157 26.00 12.70 -19.54
CA ASP A 157 26.58 11.36 -19.43
C ASP A 157 27.41 11.12 -18.15
N GLN A 158 27.61 12.16 -17.32
CA GLN A 158 28.43 12.13 -16.11
C GLN A 158 27.72 12.80 -14.92
N MET A 159 26.45 12.47 -14.72
CA MET A 159 25.59 13.06 -13.69
C MET A 159 25.89 12.52 -12.27
N THR A 160 27.11 12.72 -11.81
CA THR A 160 27.57 12.33 -10.46
C THR A 160 26.99 13.24 -9.38
N ALA A 161 27.18 12.88 -8.10
CA ALA A 161 26.81 13.74 -6.98
C ALA A 161 27.48 15.13 -7.04
N SER A 162 28.72 15.22 -7.52
CA SER A 162 29.39 16.51 -7.73
C SER A 162 28.76 17.29 -8.87
N ALA A 163 28.44 16.66 -10.01
CA ALA A 163 27.74 17.32 -11.11
C ALA A 163 26.36 17.89 -10.70
N ILE A 164 25.65 17.19 -9.80
CA ILE A 164 24.41 17.72 -9.22
C ILE A 164 24.68 18.97 -8.38
N SER A 165 25.72 18.96 -7.54
CA SER A 165 26.10 20.12 -6.72
C SER A 165 26.58 21.31 -7.55
N ASP A 166 27.36 21.05 -8.61
CA ASP A 166 28.07 22.07 -9.36
C ASP A 166 27.23 22.71 -10.48
N VAL A 167 26.31 21.94 -11.08
CA VAL A 167 25.61 22.37 -12.30
C VAL A 167 24.09 22.33 -12.14
N VAL A 168 23.53 21.22 -11.64
CA VAL A 168 22.08 21.06 -11.48
C VAL A 168 21.55 22.02 -10.42
N LYS A 169 22.25 22.14 -9.29
CA LYS A 169 21.91 23.06 -8.22
C LYS A 169 21.98 24.52 -8.68
N THR A 170 22.95 24.89 -9.51
CA THR A 170 23.04 26.25 -10.07
C THR A 170 21.81 26.62 -10.89
N PHE A 171 21.33 25.74 -11.77
CA PHE A 171 20.07 25.97 -12.49
C PHE A 171 18.89 26.11 -11.52
N TRP A 172 18.83 25.23 -10.52
CA TRP A 172 17.75 25.22 -9.53
C TRP A 172 17.72 26.48 -8.67
N ASP A 173 18.87 26.96 -8.22
CA ASP A 173 19.03 28.18 -7.42
C ASP A 173 18.65 29.43 -8.23
N LEU A 174 19.04 29.47 -9.52
CA LEU A 174 18.60 30.52 -10.44
C LEU A 174 17.07 30.54 -10.57
N LYS A 175 16.44 29.37 -10.78
CA LYS A 175 14.99 29.22 -10.93
C LYS A 175 14.22 29.51 -9.64
N SER A 176 14.78 29.20 -8.47
CA SER A 176 14.14 29.37 -7.17
C SER A 176 14.38 30.76 -6.55
N SER A 177 15.18 31.60 -7.19
CA SER A 177 15.45 32.97 -6.76
C SER A 177 14.17 33.83 -6.64
N LYS A 178 14.13 34.71 -5.62
CA LYS A 178 12.97 35.57 -5.29
C LYS A 178 12.59 36.59 -6.37
N THR A 179 13.42 36.75 -7.40
CA THR A 179 13.22 37.62 -8.58
C THR A 179 12.13 37.13 -9.55
N VAL A 180 11.70 35.88 -9.41
CA VAL A 180 10.86 35.17 -10.39
C VAL A 180 9.35 35.48 -10.33
N PRO A 181 8.66 35.68 -9.17
CA PRO A 181 7.19 35.67 -9.10
C PRO A 181 6.47 36.68 -10.00
N ASN A 182 7.05 37.85 -10.26
CA ASN A 182 6.45 38.89 -11.12
C ASN A 182 6.75 38.70 -12.62
N MET A 183 7.72 37.85 -12.99
CA MET A 183 8.12 37.59 -14.38
C MET A 183 7.44 36.34 -14.97
N VAL A 184 6.90 35.45 -14.14
CA VAL A 184 6.35 34.14 -14.56
C VAL A 184 5.13 34.28 -15.47
N SER A 185 4.28 35.29 -15.29
CA SER A 185 2.99 35.33 -16.01
C SER A 185 3.15 35.55 -17.53
N LYS A 186 4.08 36.42 -17.97
CA LYS A 186 4.33 36.70 -19.39
C LYS A 186 5.22 35.63 -20.07
N HIS A 187 6.11 34.97 -19.32
CA HIS A 187 7.09 34.01 -19.86
C HIS A 187 6.84 32.55 -19.45
N LYS A 188 5.64 32.23 -18.95
CA LYS A 188 5.28 30.92 -18.39
C LYS A 188 5.62 29.76 -19.32
N VAL A 189 5.24 29.88 -20.60
CA VAL A 189 5.43 28.80 -21.59
C VAL A 189 6.91 28.48 -21.82
N ALA A 190 7.75 29.52 -21.95
CA ALA A 190 9.19 29.34 -22.12
C ALA A 190 9.83 28.70 -20.88
N LEU A 191 9.42 29.13 -19.69
CA LEU A 191 9.88 28.53 -18.43
C LEU A 191 9.43 27.06 -18.30
N ASP A 192 8.19 26.73 -18.68
CA ASP A 192 7.68 25.37 -18.66
C ASP A 192 8.46 24.44 -19.62
N VAL A 193 8.85 24.94 -20.79
CA VAL A 193 9.72 24.20 -21.74
C VAL A 193 11.10 23.96 -21.13
N LEU A 194 11.74 25.00 -20.58
CA LEU A 194 13.04 24.87 -19.91
C LEU A 194 12.98 23.88 -18.74
N MET A 195 11.92 23.91 -17.94
CA MET A 195 11.73 22.98 -16.83
C MET A 195 11.54 21.53 -17.29
N LYS A 196 10.83 21.31 -18.40
CA LYS A 196 10.69 19.97 -19.00
C LYS A 196 12.04 19.44 -19.48
N ASP A 197 12.82 20.26 -20.17
CA ASP A 197 14.15 19.87 -20.64
C ASP A 197 15.13 19.65 -19.49
N PHE A 198 15.09 20.50 -18.47
CA PHE A 198 15.87 20.33 -17.24
C PHE A 198 15.63 18.95 -16.62
N TRP A 199 14.37 18.59 -16.37
CA TRP A 199 14.05 17.31 -15.77
C TRP A 199 14.36 16.14 -16.68
N ARG A 200 14.17 16.28 -18.00
CA ARG A 200 14.55 15.26 -18.97
C ARG A 200 16.06 14.97 -18.92
N LEU A 201 16.90 16.00 -18.92
CA LEU A 201 18.36 15.85 -18.86
C LEU A 201 18.82 15.26 -17.53
N VAL A 202 18.27 15.75 -16.41
CA VAL A 202 18.59 15.22 -15.08
C VAL A 202 18.17 13.75 -14.96
N SER A 203 16.95 13.40 -15.38
CA SER A 203 16.48 12.00 -15.33
C SER A 203 17.30 11.09 -16.24
N SER A 204 17.61 11.53 -17.46
CA SER A 204 18.46 10.79 -18.41
C SER A 204 19.84 10.54 -17.80
N GLY A 205 20.51 11.60 -17.34
CA GLY A 205 21.87 11.50 -16.81
C GLY A 205 21.97 10.69 -15.52
N VAL A 206 21.03 10.87 -14.59
CA VAL A 206 20.98 10.06 -13.36
C VAL A 206 20.76 8.59 -13.71
N ASN A 207 19.80 8.27 -14.59
CA ASN A 207 19.56 6.87 -14.96
C ASN A 207 20.75 6.25 -15.69
N ASN A 208 21.46 7.01 -16.53
CA ASN A 208 22.69 6.54 -17.16
C ASN A 208 23.78 6.27 -16.12
N MET A 209 24.01 7.17 -15.17
CA MET A 209 24.98 7.00 -14.09
C MET A 209 24.66 5.77 -13.22
N LEU A 210 23.40 5.61 -12.81
CA LEU A 210 22.96 4.44 -12.02
C LEU A 210 23.15 3.13 -12.80
N SER A 211 22.80 3.13 -14.08
CA SER A 211 22.95 1.96 -14.96
C SER A 211 24.43 1.60 -15.15
N SER A 212 25.29 2.59 -15.44
CA SER A 212 26.72 2.37 -15.64
C SER A 212 27.42 1.93 -14.37
N THR A 213 27.10 2.53 -13.20
CA THR A 213 27.71 2.11 -11.94
C THR A 213 27.32 0.68 -11.58
N LEU A 214 26.04 0.30 -11.76
CA LEU A 214 25.62 -1.09 -11.53
C LEU A 214 26.35 -2.05 -12.47
N ALA A 215 26.43 -1.72 -13.77
CA ALA A 215 27.13 -2.54 -14.76
C ALA A 215 28.62 -2.71 -14.41
N SER A 216 29.37 -1.61 -14.25
CA SER A 216 30.81 -1.68 -13.93
C SER A 216 31.08 -2.38 -12.59
N CYS A 217 30.25 -2.17 -11.56
CA CYS A 217 30.41 -2.88 -10.30
C CYS A 217 30.15 -4.39 -10.48
N LEU A 218 29.14 -4.79 -11.25
CA LEU A 218 28.86 -6.19 -11.53
C LEU A 218 29.99 -6.86 -12.33
N GLU A 219 30.55 -6.17 -13.33
CA GLU A 219 31.70 -6.64 -14.09
C GLU A 219 32.90 -6.90 -13.16
N LEU A 220 33.21 -5.94 -12.28
CA LEU A 220 34.30 -6.08 -11.30
C LEU A 220 34.05 -7.25 -10.35
N LEU A 221 32.82 -7.42 -9.86
CA LEU A 221 32.46 -8.53 -8.98
C LEU A 221 32.57 -9.89 -9.68
N LEU A 222 32.16 -9.99 -10.95
CA LEU A 222 32.29 -11.21 -11.75
C LEU A 222 33.76 -11.55 -12.00
N ASP A 223 34.57 -10.57 -12.41
CA ASP A 223 36.01 -10.76 -12.63
C ASP A 223 36.74 -11.16 -11.33
N GLN A 224 36.40 -10.55 -10.20
CA GLN A 224 36.93 -10.96 -8.89
C GLN A 224 36.56 -12.41 -8.53
N LEU A 225 35.32 -12.85 -8.79
CA LEU A 225 34.92 -14.25 -8.59
C LEU A 225 35.66 -15.22 -9.52
N ASP A 226 35.81 -14.86 -10.79
CA ASP A 226 36.49 -15.70 -11.77
C ASP A 226 37.97 -15.86 -11.43
N ARG A 227 38.66 -14.77 -11.07
CA ARG A 227 40.06 -14.81 -10.59
C ARG A 227 40.19 -15.69 -9.35
N LYS A 228 39.23 -15.61 -8.42
CA LYS A 228 39.23 -16.42 -7.20
C LYS A 228 39.05 -17.92 -7.49
N ARG A 229 38.14 -18.27 -8.41
CA ARG A 229 37.91 -19.65 -8.86
C ARG A 229 39.13 -20.23 -9.58
N GLN A 230 39.84 -19.42 -10.37
CA GLN A 230 41.06 -19.82 -11.07
C GLN A 230 42.29 -19.89 -10.16
N GLY A 231 42.39 -19.00 -9.16
CA GLY A 231 43.53 -18.89 -8.24
C GLY A 231 43.68 -20.03 -7.22
N HIS A 232 42.65 -20.86 -7.02
CA HIS A 232 42.72 -22.06 -6.17
C HIS A 232 43.40 -23.27 -6.85
N GLY A 233 43.87 -23.14 -8.10
CA GLY A 233 44.49 -24.24 -8.86
C GLY A 233 46.02 -24.24 -8.96
N THR A 234 46.72 -23.12 -8.72
CA THR A 234 48.17 -23.04 -8.99
C THR A 234 48.89 -21.99 -8.12
N SER A 235 49.07 -22.25 -6.83
CA SER A 235 50.23 -21.68 -6.12
C SER A 235 50.78 -22.66 -5.11
N ASN A 236 51.80 -23.40 -5.53
CA ASN A 236 52.77 -23.98 -4.62
C ASN A 236 53.37 -22.85 -3.78
N GLU A 237 53.30 -23.03 -2.46
CA GLU A 237 54.32 -22.69 -1.47
C GLU A 237 55.37 -21.65 -1.88
N SER A 238 55.13 -20.37 -1.58
CA SER A 238 56.09 -19.42 -0.97
C SER A 238 55.65 -17.97 -1.19
N ASN A 239 54.87 -17.43 -0.24
CA ASN A 239 54.77 -16.02 0.16
C ASN A 239 53.41 -15.75 0.82
N ALA A 240 53.18 -16.43 1.94
CA ALA A 240 52.14 -16.04 2.89
C ALA A 240 52.60 -14.75 3.58
N ASN A 241 52.08 -13.59 3.14
CA ASN A 241 51.86 -12.36 3.94
C ASN A 241 51.49 -11.11 3.11
N GLY A 242 51.20 -11.21 1.80
CA GLY A 242 50.92 -10.02 0.97
C GLY A 242 49.62 -10.02 0.14
N PHE A 243 48.85 -11.11 0.11
CA PHE A 243 47.78 -11.30 -0.89
C PHE A 243 46.33 -11.30 -0.34
N SER A 244 46.12 -11.20 0.98
CA SER A 244 44.76 -11.29 1.57
C SER A 244 44.07 -9.95 1.76
N ASP A 245 44.77 -8.91 2.22
CA ASP A 245 44.11 -7.66 2.68
C ASP A 245 43.70 -6.73 1.52
N SER A 246 44.38 -6.80 0.37
CA SER A 246 44.10 -5.92 -0.77
C SER A 246 42.79 -6.27 -1.49
N HIS A 247 42.47 -7.55 -1.63
CA HIS A 247 41.25 -8.01 -2.31
C HIS A 247 39.98 -7.83 -1.47
N GLU A 248 40.06 -8.00 -0.14
CA GLU A 248 38.93 -7.71 0.76
C GLU A 248 38.58 -6.21 0.76
N THR A 249 39.61 -5.36 0.71
CA THR A 249 39.42 -3.89 0.62
C THR A 249 38.76 -3.51 -0.70
N GLU A 250 39.21 -4.09 -1.83
CA GLU A 250 38.65 -3.84 -3.17
C GLU A 250 37.18 -4.28 -3.27
N PHE A 251 36.83 -5.47 -2.77
CA PHE A 251 35.44 -5.96 -2.75
C PHE A 251 34.52 -5.04 -1.95
N ALA A 252 34.94 -4.62 -0.75
CA ALA A 252 34.15 -3.71 0.08
C ALA A 252 33.95 -2.34 -0.59
N GLU A 253 34.95 -1.86 -1.33
CA GLU A 253 34.86 -0.63 -2.12
C GLU A 253 33.85 -0.75 -3.26
N VAL A 254 33.87 -1.84 -4.03
CA VAL A 254 32.90 -2.10 -5.11
C VAL A 254 31.46 -2.17 -4.57
N LEU A 255 31.25 -2.88 -3.45
CA LEU A 255 29.92 -2.93 -2.82
C LEU A 255 29.43 -1.57 -2.32
N ARG A 256 30.35 -0.73 -1.82
CA ARG A 256 30.04 0.63 -1.39
C ARG A 256 29.71 1.53 -2.58
N GLU A 257 30.44 1.40 -3.68
CA GLU A 257 30.21 2.15 -4.91
C GLU A 257 28.86 1.79 -5.56
N MET A 258 28.54 0.50 -5.62
CA MET A 258 27.26 -0.01 -6.16
C MET A 258 26.04 0.64 -5.48
N LYS A 259 26.13 0.94 -4.18
CA LYS A 259 25.05 1.59 -3.41
C LYS A 259 24.80 3.04 -3.80
N CYS A 260 25.72 3.70 -4.52
CA CYS A 260 25.57 5.07 -5.02
C CYS A 260 25.08 6.08 -3.96
N GLU A 261 25.43 5.91 -2.68
CA GLU A 261 24.76 6.63 -1.59
C GLU A 261 24.86 8.16 -1.70
N ALA A 262 26.01 8.66 -2.17
CA ALA A 262 26.24 10.09 -2.36
C ALA A 262 25.25 10.71 -3.37
N LEU A 263 24.85 9.95 -4.38
CA LEU A 263 23.86 10.35 -5.38
C LEU A 263 22.45 10.18 -4.84
N LEU A 264 22.10 9.00 -4.30
CA LEU A 264 20.73 8.69 -3.85
C LEU A 264 20.28 9.56 -2.66
N LYS A 265 21.20 9.86 -1.73
CA LYS A 265 20.93 10.65 -0.52
C LYS A 265 21.27 12.13 -0.69
N HIS A 266 21.54 12.57 -1.92
CA HIS A 266 21.95 13.94 -2.20
C HIS A 266 20.91 14.97 -1.73
N GLU A 267 21.37 16.08 -1.14
CA GLU A 267 20.49 17.09 -0.52
C GLU A 267 19.53 17.74 -1.54
N PHE A 268 19.97 17.85 -2.81
CA PHE A 268 19.19 18.39 -3.92
C PHE A 268 17.79 17.75 -4.04
N TRP A 269 17.66 16.44 -3.84
CA TRP A 269 16.36 15.76 -3.95
C TRP A 269 15.34 16.26 -2.93
N LYS A 270 15.81 16.61 -1.72
CA LYS A 270 14.98 17.22 -0.68
C LYS A 270 14.61 18.65 -1.02
N GLN A 271 15.54 19.41 -1.61
CA GLN A 271 15.32 20.79 -2.03
C GLN A 271 14.32 20.89 -3.20
N ALA A 272 14.35 19.93 -4.14
CA ALA A 272 13.40 19.84 -5.24
C ALA A 272 11.98 19.55 -4.75
N GLY A 273 11.84 18.73 -3.69
CA GLY A 273 10.59 18.46 -3.00
C GLY A 273 9.47 18.04 -3.95
N LYS A 274 8.35 18.79 -3.95
CA LYS A 274 7.18 18.52 -4.79
C LYS A 274 7.40 18.71 -6.29
N CYS A 275 8.50 19.34 -6.69
CA CYS A 275 8.81 19.56 -8.11
C CYS A 275 9.60 18.40 -8.73
N LEU A 276 10.06 17.44 -7.92
CA LEU A 276 10.76 16.24 -8.42
C LEU A 276 9.78 15.37 -9.22
N PRO A 277 10.09 15.00 -10.48
CA PRO A 277 9.24 14.10 -11.26
C PRO A 277 9.05 12.77 -10.53
N GLN A 278 7.81 12.30 -10.46
CA GLN A 278 7.46 11.05 -9.77
C GLN A 278 8.20 9.84 -10.37
N THR A 279 8.42 9.83 -11.68
CA THR A 279 9.18 8.79 -12.38
C THR A 279 10.62 8.71 -11.87
N LEU A 280 11.31 9.84 -11.76
CA LEU A 280 12.67 9.90 -11.23
C LEU A 280 12.73 9.49 -9.75
N GLN A 281 11.76 9.93 -8.95
CA GLN A 281 11.67 9.53 -7.55
C GLN A 281 11.50 8.00 -7.41
N GLN A 282 10.66 7.39 -8.24
CA GLN A 282 10.48 5.94 -8.27
C GLN A 282 11.75 5.21 -8.72
N ASP A 283 12.44 5.72 -9.74
CA ASP A 283 13.69 5.11 -10.23
C ASP A 283 14.79 5.18 -9.16
N LEU A 284 14.94 6.31 -8.44
CA LEU A 284 15.88 6.44 -7.31
C LEU A 284 15.60 5.44 -6.19
N THR A 285 14.34 5.33 -5.74
CA THR A 285 13.95 4.39 -4.68
C THR A 285 14.09 2.94 -5.11
N ARG A 286 13.74 2.61 -6.36
CA ARG A 286 13.92 1.26 -6.90
C ARG A 286 15.39 0.89 -7.00
N PHE A 287 16.23 1.79 -7.49
CA PHE A 287 17.66 1.54 -7.57
C PHE A 287 18.29 1.33 -6.20
N GLU A 288 17.89 2.13 -5.19
CA GLU A 288 18.34 1.93 -3.80
C GLU A 288 18.03 0.50 -3.35
N LYS A 289 16.82 0.00 -3.62
CA LYS A 289 16.44 -1.37 -3.29
C LYS A 289 17.30 -2.39 -4.07
N VAL A 290 17.39 -2.24 -5.40
CA VAL A 290 18.15 -3.15 -6.27
C VAL A 290 19.61 -3.24 -5.86
N SER A 291 20.28 -2.09 -5.65
CA SER A 291 21.69 -2.06 -5.26
C SER A 291 21.94 -2.73 -3.91
N ILE A 292 21.04 -2.59 -2.93
CA ILE A 292 21.10 -3.31 -1.66
C ILE A 292 20.96 -4.81 -1.90
N THR A 293 19.92 -5.24 -2.63
CA THR A 293 19.65 -6.65 -2.93
C THR A 293 20.83 -7.32 -3.64
N VAL A 294 21.38 -6.67 -4.67
CA VAL A 294 22.53 -7.17 -5.44
C VAL A 294 23.80 -7.20 -4.58
N SER A 295 24.04 -6.16 -3.78
CA SER A 295 25.19 -6.09 -2.87
C SER A 295 25.14 -7.18 -1.78
N ASP A 296 23.96 -7.45 -1.22
CA ASP A 296 23.76 -8.49 -0.21
C ASP A 296 23.91 -9.89 -0.82
N LEU A 297 23.37 -10.11 -2.02
CA LEU A 297 23.56 -11.35 -2.76
C LEU A 297 25.04 -11.58 -3.11
N ALA A 298 25.74 -10.56 -3.61
CA ALA A 298 27.17 -10.66 -3.88
C ALA A 298 27.96 -10.99 -2.61
N SER A 299 27.68 -10.30 -1.51
CA SER A 299 28.27 -10.62 -0.19
C SER A 299 28.05 -12.09 0.19
N TYR A 300 26.83 -12.59 0.04
CA TYR A 300 26.49 -13.98 0.32
C TYR A 300 27.28 -14.97 -0.53
N VAL A 301 27.35 -14.76 -1.85
CA VAL A 301 28.07 -15.64 -2.78
C VAL A 301 29.56 -15.68 -2.44
N PHE A 302 30.18 -14.53 -2.19
CA PHE A 302 31.59 -14.47 -1.80
C PHE A 302 31.85 -15.18 -0.45
N CYS A 303 30.98 -14.99 0.55
CA CYS A 303 31.10 -15.68 1.84
C CYS A 303 30.95 -17.20 1.70
N LYS A 304 30.04 -17.65 0.83
CA LYS A 304 29.79 -19.09 0.58
C LYS A 304 31.00 -19.75 -0.08
N GLU A 305 31.63 -19.09 -1.05
CA GLU A 305 32.86 -19.57 -1.70
C GLU A 305 34.04 -19.65 -0.70
N ASP A 306 34.17 -18.71 0.24
CA ASP A 306 35.21 -18.73 1.28
C ASP A 306 34.93 -19.72 2.43
N LYS A 307 33.77 -20.39 2.43
CA LYS A 307 33.28 -21.21 3.56
C LYS A 307 33.23 -20.42 4.87
N LEU A 308 33.15 -19.09 4.80
CA LEU A 308 32.99 -18.23 5.96
C LEU A 308 31.53 -18.31 6.43
N ARG A 309 31.30 -18.09 7.73
CA ARG A 309 29.92 -17.94 8.23
C ARG A 309 29.34 -16.66 7.64
N ALA A 310 28.54 -16.81 6.59
CA ALA A 310 27.67 -15.75 6.11
C ALA A 310 26.77 -15.25 7.26
N ARG A 311 26.37 -13.97 7.21
CA ARG A 311 25.24 -13.47 8.03
C ARG A 311 24.06 -14.44 7.87
N GLU A 312 23.25 -14.58 8.91
CA GLU A 312 22.09 -15.48 8.90
C GLU A 312 21.18 -15.16 7.70
N VAL A 313 21.27 -16.00 6.66
CA VAL A 313 20.48 -15.82 5.44
C VAL A 313 19.12 -16.45 5.65
N THR A 314 18.09 -15.61 5.63
CA THR A 314 16.70 -16.02 5.74
C THR A 314 16.18 -16.54 4.40
N SER A 315 15.09 -17.31 4.45
CA SER A 315 14.40 -17.79 3.24
C SER A 315 13.82 -16.66 2.39
N ASP A 316 13.42 -15.57 3.03
CA ASP A 316 12.85 -14.41 2.34
C ASP A 316 13.92 -13.70 1.51
N ASN A 317 15.14 -13.58 2.06
CA ASN A 317 16.29 -13.06 1.31
C ASN A 317 16.59 -13.95 0.09
N LEU A 318 16.64 -15.27 0.24
CA LEU A 318 16.91 -16.19 -0.87
C LEU A 318 15.85 -16.10 -1.97
N LYS A 319 14.57 -15.99 -1.61
CA LYS A 319 13.48 -15.81 -2.58
C LYS A 319 13.61 -14.48 -3.31
N GLU A 320 13.85 -13.40 -2.58
CA GLU A 320 14.06 -12.07 -3.19
C GLU A 320 15.27 -12.07 -4.13
N TRP A 321 16.37 -12.70 -3.75
CA TRP A 321 17.57 -12.81 -4.58
C TRP A 321 17.39 -13.70 -5.80
N ALA A 322 16.65 -14.80 -5.68
CA ALA A 322 16.38 -15.72 -6.79
C ALA A 322 15.43 -15.12 -7.85
N SER A 323 14.72 -14.04 -7.53
CA SER A 323 13.75 -13.39 -8.43
C SER A 323 14.03 -11.89 -8.64
N CYS A 324 15.27 -11.42 -8.43
CA CYS A 324 15.61 -10.01 -8.58
C CYS A 324 15.90 -9.59 -10.03
N ASP A 325 15.85 -10.53 -10.99
CA ASP A 325 16.15 -10.30 -12.41
C ASP A 325 15.30 -9.18 -13.01
N VAL A 326 13.99 -9.18 -12.78
CA VAL A 326 13.07 -8.19 -13.36
C VAL A 326 13.46 -6.76 -12.98
N GLU A 327 13.86 -6.55 -11.73
CA GLU A 327 14.26 -5.24 -11.24
C GLU A 327 15.68 -4.86 -11.67
N VAL A 328 16.60 -5.83 -11.75
CA VAL A 328 17.96 -5.62 -12.27
C VAL A 328 17.94 -5.27 -13.77
N CYS A 329 17.11 -5.93 -14.58
CA CYS A 329 16.96 -5.67 -16.03
C CYS A 329 16.58 -4.21 -16.36
N ARG A 330 15.96 -3.50 -15.40
CA ARG A 330 15.58 -2.10 -15.58
C ARG A 330 16.79 -1.17 -15.63
N PHE A 331 17.87 -1.51 -14.93
CA PHE A 331 19.08 -0.71 -14.81
C PHE A 331 20.26 -1.33 -15.56
N LEU A 332 20.25 -2.65 -15.76
CA LEU A 332 21.26 -3.37 -16.52
C LEU A 332 20.81 -3.57 -17.98
N LYS A 333 21.29 -2.71 -18.88
CA LYS A 333 20.92 -2.74 -20.30
C LYS A 333 21.67 -3.79 -21.12
N GLU A 334 22.72 -4.38 -20.56
CA GLU A 334 23.62 -5.31 -21.25
C GLU A 334 23.17 -6.77 -21.04
N PRO A 335 22.66 -7.46 -22.08
CA PRO A 335 22.11 -8.81 -21.92
C PRO A 335 23.14 -9.84 -21.46
N ALA A 336 24.37 -9.76 -21.97
CA ALA A 336 25.44 -10.69 -21.62
C ALA A 336 25.82 -10.59 -20.12
N LEU A 337 25.88 -9.37 -19.58
CA LEU A 337 26.18 -9.13 -18.18
C LEU A 337 25.03 -9.61 -17.27
N LEU A 338 23.79 -9.46 -17.72
CA LEU A 338 22.62 -10.00 -17.03
C LEU A 338 22.64 -11.53 -16.98
N GLU A 339 22.94 -12.20 -18.09
CA GLU A 339 23.07 -13.66 -18.14
C GLU A 339 24.21 -14.17 -17.23
N ALA A 340 25.34 -13.47 -17.20
CA ALA A 340 26.44 -13.76 -16.28
C ALA A 340 26.01 -13.57 -14.82
N PHE A 341 25.31 -12.48 -14.49
CA PHE A 341 24.78 -12.24 -13.16
C PHE A 341 23.79 -13.33 -12.72
N GLN A 342 22.87 -13.72 -13.59
CA GLN A 342 21.89 -14.77 -13.32
C GLN A 342 22.58 -16.12 -13.07
N SER A 343 23.51 -16.51 -13.94
CA SER A 343 24.19 -17.81 -13.88
C SER A 343 25.17 -17.94 -12.71
N VAL A 344 25.76 -16.83 -12.25
CA VAL A 344 26.76 -16.84 -11.17
C VAL A 344 26.13 -16.52 -9.81
N PHE A 345 25.36 -15.44 -9.70
CA PHE A 345 24.85 -14.97 -8.41
C PHE A 345 23.46 -15.53 -8.10
N MET A 346 22.48 -15.28 -8.97
CA MET A 346 21.10 -15.70 -8.71
C MET A 346 20.97 -17.21 -8.62
N LYS A 347 21.71 -17.95 -9.46
CA LYS A 347 21.78 -19.42 -9.40
C LYS A 347 22.22 -19.92 -8.03
N VAL A 348 23.19 -19.29 -7.37
CA VAL A 348 23.64 -19.72 -6.03
C VAL A 348 22.54 -19.55 -4.98
N ALA A 349 21.75 -18.47 -5.07
CA ALA A 349 20.59 -18.28 -4.20
C ALA A 349 19.47 -19.29 -4.50
N ALA A 350 19.21 -19.56 -5.78
CA ALA A 350 18.23 -20.55 -6.21
C ALA A 350 18.62 -21.97 -5.79
N ASP A 351 19.87 -22.37 -6.00
CA ASP A 351 20.43 -23.67 -5.60
C ASP A 351 20.40 -23.85 -4.08
N GLU A 352 20.70 -22.81 -3.30
CA GLU A 352 20.57 -22.84 -1.84
C GLU A 352 19.11 -22.98 -1.41
N LEU A 353 18.20 -22.21 -2.01
CA LEU A 353 16.77 -22.28 -1.71
C LEU A 353 16.24 -23.69 -2.01
N HIS A 354 16.64 -24.25 -3.15
CA HIS A 354 16.33 -25.61 -3.55
C HIS A 354 16.93 -26.64 -2.57
N SER A 355 18.21 -26.53 -2.21
CA SER A 355 18.85 -27.42 -1.23
C SER A 355 18.15 -27.38 0.14
N ARG A 356 17.71 -26.21 0.59
CA ARG A 356 16.96 -26.07 1.85
C ARG A 356 15.58 -26.70 1.73
N ALA A 357 14.89 -26.51 0.60
CA ALA A 357 13.61 -27.17 0.34
C ALA A 357 13.75 -28.69 0.35
N MET A 358 14.79 -29.24 -0.30
CA MET A 358 15.07 -30.68 -0.30
C MET A 358 15.36 -31.22 1.10
N ALA A 359 16.11 -30.50 1.93
CA ALA A 359 16.35 -30.90 3.32
C ALA A 359 15.05 -30.94 4.14
N VAL A 360 14.09 -30.04 3.89
CA VAL A 360 12.76 -30.08 4.52
C VAL A 360 11.98 -31.30 4.02
N PHE A 361 11.99 -31.58 2.72
CA PHE A 361 11.33 -32.76 2.16
C PHE A 361 11.92 -34.07 2.70
N GLU A 362 13.25 -34.18 2.81
CA GLU A 362 13.92 -35.35 3.38
C GLU A 362 13.54 -35.55 4.85
N ARG A 363 13.55 -34.49 5.66
CA ARG A 363 13.08 -34.56 7.05
C ARG A 363 11.65 -35.03 7.16
N VAL A 364 10.76 -34.56 6.29
CA VAL A 364 9.36 -35.01 6.30
C VAL A 364 9.24 -36.46 5.82
N GLY A 365 10.02 -36.88 4.82
CA GLY A 365 10.11 -38.28 4.43
C GLY A 365 10.52 -39.18 5.59
N CYS A 366 11.56 -38.79 6.35
CA CYS A 366 11.99 -39.48 7.56
C CYS A 366 10.90 -39.52 8.64
N LEU A 367 10.14 -38.42 8.82
CA LEU A 367 8.99 -38.41 9.73
C LEU A 367 7.92 -39.41 9.30
N VAL A 368 7.57 -39.43 8.01
CA VAL A 368 6.59 -40.40 7.47
C VAL A 368 7.06 -41.82 7.70
N ASP A 369 8.32 -42.14 7.38
CA ASP A 369 8.89 -43.47 7.59
C ASP A 369 8.93 -43.84 9.10
N ALA A 370 9.18 -42.88 9.99
CA ALA A 370 9.08 -43.08 11.45
C ALA A 370 7.63 -43.35 11.90
N CYS A 371 6.64 -42.71 11.29
CA CYS A 371 5.22 -42.95 11.57
C CYS A 371 4.80 -44.36 11.09
N LEU A 372 5.28 -44.78 9.93
CA LEU A 372 4.96 -46.09 9.33
C LEU A 372 5.64 -47.26 10.04
N SER A 373 6.85 -47.06 10.59
CA SER A 373 7.67 -48.14 11.15
C SER A 373 7.38 -48.49 12.61
N GLN A 374 6.62 -47.68 13.36
CA GLN A 374 6.36 -47.92 14.78
C GLN A 374 4.88 -48.18 15.09
N VAL A 375 4.59 -49.40 15.57
CA VAL A 375 3.28 -49.85 16.07
C VAL A 375 2.92 -49.23 17.45
N SER A 376 3.78 -48.38 18.05
CA SER A 376 3.57 -47.81 19.39
C SER A 376 4.18 -46.40 19.64
N GLY A 377 4.46 -45.63 18.57
CA GLY A 377 5.41 -44.51 18.60
C GLY A 377 4.88 -43.07 18.81
N LEU A 378 3.75 -42.86 19.49
CA LEU A 378 3.17 -41.50 19.65
C LEU A 378 4.14 -40.50 20.35
N ASN A 379 4.97 -40.98 21.28
CA ASN A 379 6.01 -40.16 21.93
C ASN A 379 7.23 -39.87 21.04
N SER A 380 7.55 -40.77 20.11
CA SER A 380 8.62 -40.55 19.11
C SER A 380 8.18 -39.49 18.09
N MET A 381 6.91 -39.54 17.67
CA MET A 381 6.32 -38.56 16.76
C MET A 381 6.30 -37.15 17.36
N ALA A 382 5.99 -37.02 18.66
CA ALA A 382 6.01 -35.75 19.40
C ALA A 382 7.39 -35.08 19.44
N LEU A 383 8.44 -35.86 19.65
CA LEU A 383 9.82 -35.35 19.71
C LEU A 383 10.32 -34.92 18.33
N SER A 384 10.01 -35.68 17.28
CA SER A 384 10.46 -35.36 15.92
C SER A 384 9.65 -34.24 15.24
N LEU A 385 8.39 -34.01 15.64
CA LEU A 385 7.59 -32.85 15.21
C LEU A 385 8.08 -31.53 15.79
N ALA A 386 8.69 -31.55 16.99
CA ALA A 386 9.26 -30.37 17.61
C ALA A 386 10.45 -29.80 16.79
N ASP A 387 11.08 -30.65 15.98
CA ASP A 387 12.23 -30.31 15.14
C ASP A 387 11.84 -29.74 13.75
N VAL A 388 10.61 -29.98 13.27
CA VAL A 388 10.08 -29.33 12.05
C VAL A 388 9.33 -28.08 12.46
N LYS A 389 10.03 -26.94 12.43
CA LYS A 389 9.41 -25.67 12.79
C LYS A 389 8.41 -25.28 11.69
N GLU A 390 7.33 -24.62 12.07
CA GLU A 390 6.36 -24.05 11.12
C GLU A 390 7.03 -23.10 10.11
N LYS A 391 8.14 -22.47 10.52
CA LYS A 391 9.03 -21.68 9.66
C LYS A 391 9.77 -22.49 8.59
N ASP A 392 9.98 -23.79 8.80
CA ASP A 392 10.67 -24.67 7.84
C ASP A 392 9.70 -25.10 6.73
N VAL A 393 8.43 -25.33 7.07
CA VAL A 393 7.36 -25.65 6.08
C VAL A 393 7.01 -24.42 5.24
N SER A 394 7.03 -23.21 5.81
CA SER A 394 6.80 -21.97 5.06
C SER A 394 7.92 -21.65 4.06
N MET A 395 9.09 -22.29 4.17
CA MET A 395 10.17 -22.17 3.19
C MET A 395 9.76 -22.70 1.81
N LEU A 396 8.93 -23.75 1.77
CA LEU A 396 8.46 -24.43 0.55
C LEU A 396 7.53 -23.57 -0.33
N GLY A 397 7.14 -22.37 0.13
CA GLY A 397 6.28 -21.45 -0.62
C GLY A 397 4.87 -22.01 -0.81
N LYS A 398 4.12 -21.50 -1.80
CA LYS A 398 2.78 -21.98 -2.15
C LYS A 398 2.82 -23.18 -3.12
N GLY A 399 3.83 -24.04 -2.99
CA GLY A 399 3.95 -25.24 -3.81
C GLY A 399 2.79 -26.22 -3.58
N LEU A 400 2.58 -27.12 -4.55
CA LEU A 400 1.51 -28.13 -4.53
C LEU A 400 1.48 -28.97 -3.24
N TRP A 401 2.65 -29.19 -2.62
CA TRP A 401 2.85 -30.07 -1.47
C TRP A 401 2.87 -29.38 -0.12
N THR A 402 3.02 -28.05 -0.08
CA THR A 402 2.98 -27.27 1.17
C THR A 402 1.69 -27.50 1.97
N PRO A 403 0.49 -27.57 1.34
CA PRO A 403 -0.73 -27.89 2.07
C PRO A 403 -0.69 -29.28 2.70
N VAL A 404 -0.19 -30.29 1.98
CA VAL A 404 -0.10 -31.67 2.48
C VAL A 404 0.85 -31.76 3.67
N LEU A 405 2.01 -31.10 3.59
CA LEU A 405 3.01 -31.08 4.65
C LEU A 405 2.51 -30.33 5.89
N THR A 406 1.80 -29.21 5.68
CA THR A 406 1.17 -28.44 6.76
C THR A 406 0.10 -29.28 7.45
N CYS A 407 -0.76 -29.95 6.68
CA CYS A 407 -1.77 -30.85 7.23
C CYS A 407 -1.15 -32.03 7.96
N PHE A 408 -0.08 -32.66 7.44
CA PHE A 408 0.61 -33.76 8.12
C PHE A 408 1.19 -33.32 9.46
N VAL A 409 1.90 -32.19 9.51
CA VAL A 409 2.42 -31.62 10.75
C VAL A 409 1.29 -31.30 11.73
N GLN A 410 0.16 -30.78 11.24
CA GLN A 410 -1.01 -30.48 12.07
C GLN A 410 -1.65 -31.75 12.64
N VAL A 411 -1.83 -32.79 11.83
CA VAL A 411 -2.33 -34.10 12.28
C VAL A 411 -1.45 -34.66 13.37
N ALA A 412 -0.16 -34.68 13.12
CA ALA A 412 0.79 -35.30 14.01
C ALA A 412 0.85 -34.51 15.34
N LYS A 413 0.77 -33.16 15.31
CA LYS A 413 0.60 -32.32 16.52
C LYS A 413 -0.69 -32.61 17.29
N CYS A 414 -1.83 -32.59 16.62
CA CYS A 414 -3.13 -32.82 17.25
C CYS A 414 -3.24 -34.26 17.79
N THR A 415 -2.64 -35.23 17.10
CA THR A 415 -2.58 -36.63 17.52
C THR A 415 -1.73 -36.81 18.78
N VAL A 416 -0.59 -36.13 18.87
CA VAL A 416 0.23 -36.11 20.09
C VAL A 416 -0.57 -35.55 21.27
N LEU A 417 -1.24 -34.41 21.09
CA LEU A 417 -2.10 -33.81 22.13
C LEU A 417 -3.25 -34.73 22.52
N ALA A 418 -3.92 -35.33 21.53
CA ALA A 418 -5.01 -36.26 21.74
C ALA A 418 -4.55 -37.57 22.41
N SER A 419 -3.30 -38.01 22.21
CA SER A 419 -2.78 -39.27 22.75
C SER A 419 -2.37 -39.21 24.23
N GLN A 420 -2.04 -38.03 24.75
CA GLN A 420 -1.74 -37.86 26.16
C GLN A 420 -2.98 -38.27 27.00
N ASN A 421 -2.76 -38.96 28.13
CA ASN A 421 -3.83 -39.52 28.99
C ASN A 421 -4.81 -38.46 29.56
N SER A 422 -4.55 -37.18 29.32
CA SER A 422 -5.36 -36.02 29.73
C SER A 422 -6.00 -35.26 28.56
N GLY A 423 -5.96 -35.79 27.33
CA GLY A 423 -6.53 -35.10 26.16
C GLY A 423 -8.02 -34.83 26.34
N SER A 424 -8.44 -33.57 26.20
CA SER A 424 -9.84 -33.19 26.32
C SER A 424 -10.64 -33.66 25.09
N LEU A 425 -11.98 -33.74 25.22
CA LEU A 425 -12.84 -34.05 24.08
C LEU A 425 -12.61 -33.09 22.90
N ALA A 426 -12.34 -31.81 23.18
CA ALA A 426 -12.04 -30.81 22.16
C ALA A 426 -10.74 -31.09 21.41
N ASP A 427 -9.70 -31.58 22.09
CA ASP A 427 -8.40 -31.90 21.49
C ASP A 427 -8.52 -33.11 20.54
N VAL A 428 -9.28 -34.13 20.95
CA VAL A 428 -9.55 -35.32 20.12
C VAL A 428 -10.37 -34.95 18.89
N MET A 429 -11.38 -34.08 19.02
CA MET A 429 -12.15 -33.57 17.88
C MET A 429 -11.27 -32.82 16.86
N ALA A 430 -10.40 -31.93 17.35
CA ALA A 430 -9.46 -31.21 16.49
C ALA A 430 -8.49 -32.16 15.78
N ALA A 431 -8.07 -33.24 16.45
CA ALA A 431 -7.23 -34.28 15.84
C ALA A 431 -7.96 -35.05 14.73
N VAL A 432 -9.24 -35.40 14.91
CA VAL A 432 -10.05 -36.06 13.87
C VAL A 432 -10.25 -35.12 12.67
N GLU A 433 -10.54 -33.84 12.90
CA GLU A 433 -10.68 -32.85 11.82
C GLU A 433 -9.38 -32.66 11.05
N ALA A 434 -8.25 -32.50 11.76
CA ALA A 434 -6.94 -32.38 11.14
C ALA A 434 -6.60 -33.65 10.32
N GLN A 435 -6.89 -34.83 10.87
CA GLN A 435 -6.64 -36.12 10.21
C GLN A 435 -7.39 -36.20 8.89
N ARG A 436 -8.68 -35.82 8.89
CA ARG A 436 -9.50 -35.78 7.68
C ARG A 436 -8.96 -34.81 6.65
N GLN A 437 -8.60 -33.59 7.07
CA GLN A 437 -8.01 -32.59 6.17
C GLN A 437 -6.70 -33.07 5.55
N CYS A 438 -5.87 -33.78 6.32
CA CYS A 438 -4.64 -34.38 5.80
C CYS A 438 -4.92 -35.52 4.83
N ALA A 439 -5.88 -36.39 5.12
CA ALA A 439 -6.27 -37.47 4.22
C ALA A 439 -6.81 -36.92 2.88
N ASP A 440 -7.68 -35.90 2.94
CA ASP A 440 -8.22 -35.24 1.75
C ASP A 440 -7.12 -34.52 0.95
N SER A 441 -6.20 -33.83 1.64
CA SER A 441 -5.07 -33.14 1.01
C SER A 441 -4.08 -34.12 0.37
N ALA A 442 -3.74 -35.21 1.06
CA ALA A 442 -2.85 -36.26 0.56
C ALA A 442 -3.47 -36.96 -0.67
N ARG A 443 -4.78 -37.24 -0.64
CA ARG A 443 -5.51 -37.81 -1.78
C ARG A 443 -5.52 -36.85 -2.98
N GLY A 444 -5.94 -35.60 -2.76
CA GLY A 444 -6.01 -34.59 -3.82
C GLY A 444 -4.64 -34.22 -4.40
N ALA A 445 -3.57 -34.34 -3.61
CA ALA A 445 -2.21 -34.16 -4.13
C ALA A 445 -1.73 -35.40 -4.91
N SER A 446 -2.01 -36.63 -4.42
CA SER A 446 -1.71 -37.88 -5.14
C SER A 446 -2.43 -37.95 -6.50
N GLU A 447 -3.70 -37.55 -6.56
CA GLU A 447 -4.47 -37.48 -7.81
C GLU A 447 -3.89 -36.45 -8.80
N ARG A 448 -3.51 -35.26 -8.33
CA ARG A 448 -2.85 -34.25 -9.17
C ARG A 448 -1.49 -34.72 -9.68
N CYS A 449 -0.72 -35.40 -8.83
CA CYS A 449 0.57 -35.99 -9.21
C CYS A 449 0.45 -37.09 -10.27
N ARG A 450 -0.64 -37.84 -10.28
CA ARG A 450 -0.93 -38.85 -11.32
C ARG A 450 -1.36 -38.22 -12.65
N ASN A 451 -1.98 -37.04 -12.62
CA ASN A 451 -2.57 -36.40 -13.80
C ASN A 451 -1.63 -35.37 -14.47
N GLU A 452 -0.67 -34.81 -13.73
CA GLU A 452 0.29 -33.84 -14.26
C GLU A 452 1.60 -34.54 -14.70
N THR A 453 1.95 -34.43 -15.98
CA THR A 453 3.20 -34.96 -16.55
C THR A 453 4.44 -34.14 -16.16
N ASP A 454 4.26 -32.86 -15.81
CA ASP A 454 5.32 -31.89 -15.48
C ASP A 454 5.33 -31.51 -14.00
N VAL A 455 5.16 -32.49 -13.10
CA VAL A 455 5.47 -32.23 -11.69
C VAL A 455 6.99 -32.19 -11.52
N ASP A 456 7.46 -31.01 -11.10
CA ASP A 456 8.78 -30.72 -10.51
C ASP A 456 9.44 -32.00 -9.95
N SER A 457 10.62 -32.36 -10.47
CA SER A 457 11.32 -33.61 -10.11
C SER A 457 11.52 -33.77 -8.60
N ASP A 458 11.53 -32.64 -7.92
CA ASP A 458 11.92 -32.48 -6.53
C ASP A 458 10.74 -32.72 -5.58
N GLY A 459 9.54 -32.34 -6.01
CA GLY A 459 8.29 -32.64 -5.30
C GLY A 459 7.89 -34.12 -5.37
N LYS A 460 8.37 -34.87 -6.38
CA LYS A 460 7.97 -36.27 -6.61
C LYS A 460 8.34 -37.21 -5.44
N PHE A 461 9.47 -37.05 -4.77
CA PHE A 461 9.89 -38.02 -3.74
C PHE A 461 8.99 -37.97 -2.48
N ALA A 462 8.79 -36.79 -1.91
CA ALA A 462 7.89 -36.60 -0.77
C ALA A 462 6.41 -36.83 -1.15
N ALA A 463 6.02 -36.46 -2.38
CA ALA A 463 4.72 -36.77 -2.95
C ALA A 463 4.43 -38.27 -3.04
N THR A 464 5.41 -39.06 -3.46
CA THR A 464 5.27 -40.51 -3.59
C THR A 464 5.12 -41.17 -2.22
N LYS A 465 5.81 -40.65 -1.20
CA LYS A 465 5.72 -41.15 0.19
C LYS A 465 4.44 -40.72 0.91
N LEU A 466 3.98 -39.48 0.74
CA LEU A 466 2.71 -39.01 1.32
C LEU A 466 1.48 -39.46 0.53
N GLY A 467 1.68 -39.89 -0.72
CA GLY A 467 0.64 -40.45 -1.59
C GLY A 467 0.64 -41.98 -1.63
N CYS A 468 1.52 -42.67 -0.90
CA CYS A 468 1.60 -44.13 -0.92
C CYS A 468 0.43 -44.76 -0.15
N GLU A 469 0.09 -46.00 -0.52
CA GLU A 469 -0.99 -46.76 0.10
C GLU A 469 -0.72 -47.00 1.59
N ASP A 470 0.54 -47.23 1.97
CA ASP A 470 0.93 -47.45 3.38
C ASP A 470 0.66 -46.21 4.25
N PHE A 471 0.93 -45.01 3.75
CA PHE A 471 0.65 -43.76 4.47
C PHE A 471 -0.85 -43.49 4.55
N GLN A 472 -1.61 -43.77 3.49
CA GLN A 472 -3.06 -43.66 3.53
C GLN A 472 -3.67 -44.68 4.50
N ALA A 473 -3.15 -45.90 4.54
CA ALA A 473 -3.56 -46.93 5.49
C ALA A 473 -3.24 -46.54 6.93
N TRP A 474 -2.05 -45.96 7.17
CA TRP A 474 -1.67 -45.44 8.48
C TRP A 474 -2.59 -44.29 8.92
N LEU A 475 -2.86 -43.30 8.04
CA LEU A 475 -3.80 -42.21 8.33
C LEU A 475 -5.21 -42.73 8.62
N ALA A 476 -5.68 -43.76 7.91
CA ALA A 476 -6.96 -44.39 8.16
C ALA A 476 -7.01 -45.07 9.53
N ASN A 477 -5.98 -45.86 9.87
CA ASN A 477 -5.86 -46.52 11.18
C ASN A 477 -5.81 -45.51 12.33
N LEU A 478 -5.07 -44.40 12.15
CA LEU A 478 -5.03 -43.30 13.11
C LEU A 478 -6.42 -42.65 13.28
N GLY A 479 -7.15 -42.46 12.16
CA GLY A 479 -8.54 -41.99 12.19
C GLY A 479 -9.42 -42.90 13.04
N ASP A 480 -9.31 -44.22 12.87
CA ASP A 480 -10.07 -45.21 13.64
C ASP A 480 -9.73 -45.17 15.14
N GLU A 481 -8.45 -45.01 15.50
CA GLU A 481 -8.02 -44.88 16.90
C GLU A 481 -8.55 -43.58 17.55
N LEU A 482 -8.46 -42.46 16.83
CA LEU A 482 -8.97 -41.18 17.30
C LEU A 482 -10.50 -41.23 17.45
N LEU A 483 -11.22 -41.87 16.52
CA LEU A 483 -12.67 -42.08 16.61
C LEU A 483 -13.03 -42.97 17.80
N LYS A 484 -12.30 -44.07 18.05
CA LYS A 484 -12.50 -44.90 19.25
C LYS A 484 -12.32 -44.09 20.53
N LYS A 485 -11.27 -43.25 20.61
CA LYS A 485 -11.04 -42.37 21.76
C LYS A 485 -12.13 -41.31 21.92
N LEU A 486 -12.58 -40.74 20.80
CA LEU A 486 -13.70 -39.80 20.75
C LEU A 486 -14.98 -40.44 21.30
N PHE A 487 -15.25 -41.69 20.94
CA PHE A 487 -16.41 -42.44 21.43
C PHE A 487 -16.34 -42.72 22.92
N LEU A 488 -15.18 -43.10 23.46
CA LEU A 488 -15.01 -43.28 24.90
C LEU A 488 -15.25 -41.99 25.69
N LEU A 489 -14.73 -40.85 25.21
CA LEU A 489 -14.96 -39.55 25.83
C LEU A 489 -16.43 -39.08 25.69
N ALA A 490 -17.05 -39.37 24.55
CA ALA A 490 -18.47 -39.11 24.32
C ALA A 490 -19.38 -39.92 25.27
N LEU A 491 -19.00 -41.15 25.62
CA LEU A 491 -19.73 -41.97 26.60
C LEU A 491 -19.65 -41.39 28.02
N ASP A 492 -18.51 -40.81 28.41
CA ASP A 492 -18.38 -40.10 29.69
C ASP A 492 -19.26 -38.85 29.72
N GLU A 493 -19.21 -38.03 28.66
CA GLU A 493 -20.09 -36.86 28.49
C GLU A 493 -21.58 -37.22 28.47
N ARG A 494 -21.95 -38.38 27.89
CA ARG A 494 -23.33 -38.90 27.94
C ARG A 494 -23.78 -39.15 29.37
N THR A 495 -22.90 -39.68 30.22
CA THR A 495 -23.22 -39.95 31.63
C THR A 495 -23.46 -38.63 32.38
N GLN A 496 -22.60 -37.64 32.17
CA GLN A 496 -22.76 -36.30 32.74
C GLN A 496 -24.03 -35.60 32.24
N LEU A 497 -24.34 -35.75 30.95
CA LEU A 497 -25.57 -35.23 30.34
C LEU A 497 -26.82 -35.85 30.98
N LYS A 498 -26.81 -37.16 31.22
CA LYS A 498 -27.93 -37.86 31.88
C LYS A 498 -28.14 -37.35 33.31
N GLU A 499 -27.07 -37.19 34.09
CA GLU A 499 -27.17 -36.62 35.44
C GLU A 499 -27.72 -35.18 35.43
N ALA A 500 -27.26 -34.36 34.49
CA ALA A 500 -27.78 -33.01 34.31
C ALA A 500 -29.26 -33.02 33.90
N TYR A 501 -29.66 -33.98 33.06
CA TYR A 501 -31.03 -34.14 32.57
C TYR A 501 -31.97 -34.54 33.72
N ASP A 502 -31.62 -35.58 34.48
CA ASP A 502 -32.40 -36.04 35.62
C ASP A 502 -32.56 -34.93 36.68
N LYS A 503 -31.48 -34.17 36.92
CA LYS A 503 -31.52 -33.00 37.81
C LYS A 503 -32.40 -31.88 37.25
N GLY A 504 -32.33 -31.62 35.95
CA GLY A 504 -33.17 -30.64 35.26
C GLY A 504 -34.65 -31.00 35.32
N GLN A 505 -34.98 -32.27 35.10
CA GLN A 505 -36.33 -32.78 35.18
C GLN A 505 -36.88 -32.70 36.61
N SER A 506 -36.09 -33.13 37.61
CA SER A 506 -36.47 -32.99 39.03
C SER A 506 -36.69 -31.54 39.46
N LEU A 507 -35.96 -30.60 38.87
CA LEU A 507 -36.14 -29.17 39.08
C LEU A 507 -37.45 -28.67 38.44
N LEU A 508 -37.72 -29.11 37.20
CA LEU A 508 -38.94 -28.77 36.47
C LEU A 508 -40.18 -29.31 37.20
N ASP A 509 -40.16 -30.54 37.71
CA ASP A 509 -41.28 -31.15 38.45
C ASP A 509 -41.69 -30.37 39.72
N LYS A 510 -40.79 -29.55 40.28
CA LYS A 510 -41.08 -28.69 41.44
C LYS A 510 -41.82 -27.41 41.08
N VAL A 511 -41.84 -27.03 39.80
CA VAL A 511 -42.45 -25.79 39.32
C VAL A 511 -43.96 -25.97 39.14
N PRO A 512 -44.80 -25.16 39.79
CA PRO A 512 -46.23 -25.17 39.53
C PRO A 512 -46.51 -24.64 38.10
N PRO A 513 -47.57 -25.09 37.42
CA PRO A 513 -47.93 -24.54 36.12
C PRO A 513 -48.14 -23.03 36.19
N PHE A 514 -47.53 -22.26 35.30
CA PHE A 514 -47.67 -20.82 35.31
C PHE A 514 -49.06 -20.37 34.85
N SER A 515 -49.78 -19.69 35.74
CA SER A 515 -50.94 -18.88 35.41
C SER A 515 -50.90 -17.57 36.21
N LEU A 516 -51.57 -16.53 35.71
CA LEU A 516 -51.66 -15.26 36.46
C LEU A 516 -52.37 -15.46 37.81
N ASP A 517 -53.29 -16.42 37.90
CA ASP A 517 -54.03 -16.71 39.13
C ASP A 517 -53.17 -17.41 40.21
N ASN A 518 -52.00 -17.96 39.83
CA ASN A 518 -51.07 -18.60 40.75
C ASN A 518 -49.65 -17.98 40.73
N GLU A 519 -49.54 -16.76 40.20
CA GLU A 519 -48.30 -16.02 40.00
C GLU A 519 -47.44 -15.99 41.28
N ASP A 520 -48.02 -15.69 42.44
CA ASP A 520 -47.29 -15.57 43.70
C ASP A 520 -46.67 -16.90 44.15
N ARG A 521 -47.40 -18.01 43.97
CA ARG A 521 -46.89 -19.36 44.25
C ARG A 521 -45.76 -19.72 43.30
N TYR A 522 -45.93 -19.41 42.00
CA TYR A 522 -44.90 -19.60 40.99
C TYR A 522 -43.63 -18.81 41.29
N ARG A 523 -43.75 -17.51 41.61
CA ARG A 523 -42.63 -16.64 41.98
C ARG A 523 -41.89 -17.12 43.22
N THR A 524 -42.62 -17.56 44.24
CA THR A 524 -42.04 -18.06 45.49
C THR A 524 -41.21 -19.32 45.23
N VAL A 525 -41.75 -20.25 44.44
CA VAL A 525 -41.04 -21.48 44.06
C VAL A 525 -39.80 -21.15 43.22
N MET A 526 -39.95 -20.32 42.18
CA MET A 526 -38.84 -19.92 41.31
C MET A 526 -37.76 -19.13 42.07
N ALA A 527 -38.12 -18.28 43.03
CA ALA A 527 -37.16 -17.57 43.87
C ALA A 527 -36.23 -18.53 44.64
N ASN A 528 -36.71 -19.71 45.02
CA ASN A 528 -35.91 -20.70 45.75
C ASN A 528 -35.01 -21.55 44.83
N ILE A 529 -35.34 -21.67 43.54
CA ILE A 529 -34.67 -22.62 42.62
C ILE A 529 -34.01 -21.97 41.39
N HIS A 530 -34.18 -20.66 41.16
CA HIS A 530 -33.69 -19.95 39.96
C HIS A 530 -32.17 -20.12 39.72
N LYS A 531 -31.34 -20.11 40.78
CA LYS A 531 -29.89 -20.34 40.63
C LYS A 531 -29.59 -21.73 40.09
N SER A 532 -30.33 -22.74 40.55
CA SER A 532 -30.21 -24.12 40.09
C SER A 532 -30.73 -24.28 38.65
N PHE A 533 -31.81 -23.58 38.30
CA PHE A 533 -32.32 -23.52 36.92
C PHE A 533 -31.28 -22.92 35.96
N ALA A 534 -30.64 -21.82 36.35
CA ALA A 534 -29.62 -21.17 35.51
C ALA A 534 -28.40 -22.07 35.32
N SER A 535 -27.92 -22.67 36.41
CA SER A 535 -26.76 -23.57 36.38
C SER A 535 -27.04 -24.85 35.57
N VAL A 536 -28.15 -25.54 35.83
CA VAL A 536 -28.47 -26.80 35.15
C VAL A 536 -28.91 -26.57 33.71
N GLY A 537 -29.72 -25.54 33.44
CA GLY A 537 -30.11 -25.16 32.08
C GLY A 537 -28.90 -24.75 31.21
N GLY A 538 -27.92 -24.06 31.80
CA GLY A 538 -26.64 -23.76 31.16
C GLY A 538 -25.87 -25.02 30.79
N LYS A 539 -25.69 -25.95 31.74
CA LYS A 539 -24.99 -27.22 31.53
C LYS A 539 -25.65 -28.09 30.46
N LEU A 540 -26.99 -28.23 30.49
CA LEU A 540 -27.73 -29.01 29.50
C LEU A 540 -27.51 -28.48 28.08
N ARG A 541 -27.58 -27.15 27.90
CA ARG A 541 -27.31 -26.51 26.60
C ARG A 541 -25.85 -26.66 26.18
N GLU A 542 -24.91 -26.66 27.12
CA GLU A 542 -23.48 -26.83 26.85
C GLU A 542 -23.15 -28.26 26.40
N HIS A 543 -23.59 -29.28 27.15
CA HIS A 543 -23.43 -30.69 26.76
C HIS A 543 -24.12 -30.98 25.42
N ALA A 544 -25.31 -30.41 25.16
CA ALA A 544 -25.98 -30.58 23.88
C ALA A 544 -25.21 -29.94 22.71
N LYS A 545 -24.61 -28.77 22.91
CA LYS A 545 -23.71 -28.15 21.92
C LYS A 545 -22.47 -29.00 21.67
N THR A 546 -21.90 -29.58 22.72
CA THR A 546 -20.76 -30.49 22.59
C THR A 546 -21.13 -31.72 21.77
N ALA A 547 -22.29 -32.34 22.03
CA ALA A 547 -22.80 -33.44 21.23
C ALA A 547 -23.04 -33.06 19.75
N ASP A 548 -23.61 -31.88 19.46
CA ASP A 548 -23.78 -31.38 18.09
C ASP A 548 -22.44 -31.15 17.37
N ARG A 549 -21.42 -30.66 18.08
CA ARG A 549 -20.08 -30.53 17.49
C ARG A 549 -19.50 -31.92 17.18
N VAL A 550 -19.62 -32.89 18.09
CA VAL A 550 -19.15 -34.26 17.84
C VAL A 550 -19.87 -34.87 16.64
N ARG A 551 -21.20 -34.66 16.52
CA ARG A 551 -22.01 -35.11 15.38
C ARG A 551 -21.49 -34.59 14.03
N LYS A 552 -20.92 -33.38 13.98
CA LYS A 552 -20.35 -32.79 12.75
C LYS A 552 -18.97 -33.35 12.38
N VAL A 553 -18.21 -33.81 13.38
CA VAL A 553 -16.87 -34.36 13.18
C VAL A 553 -16.92 -35.84 12.82
N VAL A 554 -17.89 -36.59 13.35
CA VAL A 554 -18.10 -38.00 13.01
C VAL A 554 -18.72 -38.10 11.61
N PRO A 555 -18.09 -38.82 10.65
CA PRO A 555 -18.62 -38.96 9.29
C PRO A 555 -19.95 -39.73 9.29
N GLU A 556 -20.86 -39.39 8.36
CA GLU A 556 -22.23 -39.95 8.27
C GLU A 556 -22.29 -41.48 8.04
N GLY A 557 -21.15 -42.14 7.75
CA GLY A 557 -21.01 -43.60 7.68
C GLY A 557 -20.10 -44.23 8.74
N GLY A 558 -19.45 -43.42 9.60
CA GLY A 558 -18.50 -43.88 10.64
C GLY A 558 -19.15 -44.70 11.77
N VAL A 559 -20.48 -44.70 11.81
CA VAL A 559 -21.31 -45.44 12.77
C VAL A 559 -21.42 -46.92 12.37
N ASP A 560 -21.25 -47.26 11.09
CA ASP A 560 -21.37 -48.63 10.56
C ASP A 560 -20.03 -49.27 10.14
N THR A 561 -18.93 -48.50 10.07
CA THR A 561 -17.65 -48.94 9.49
C THR A 561 -16.63 -49.51 10.47
N LEU A 562 -16.95 -49.67 11.76
CA LEU A 562 -16.08 -50.45 12.66
C LEU A 562 -16.12 -51.92 12.22
N SER A 563 -15.07 -52.35 11.53
CA SER A 563 -14.96 -53.65 10.88
C SER A 563 -15.47 -54.81 11.77
N PRO A 564 -16.30 -55.75 11.26
CA PRO A 564 -16.90 -56.85 12.03
C PRO A 564 -15.92 -57.95 12.53
N GLY A 565 -14.62 -57.66 12.60
CA GLY A 565 -13.56 -58.67 12.75
C GLY A 565 -12.94 -58.81 14.14
N GLN A 566 -13.22 -57.93 15.11
CA GLN A 566 -12.73 -58.10 16.47
C GLN A 566 -13.84 -58.61 17.38
N THR A 567 -13.92 -59.94 17.44
CA THR A 567 -14.63 -60.70 18.47
C THR A 567 -14.08 -60.36 19.85
N VAL A 568 -14.67 -59.35 20.50
CA VAL A 568 -14.80 -59.34 21.96
C VAL A 568 -16.30 -59.33 22.22
N ALA A 569 -16.77 -60.44 22.77
CA ALA A 569 -18.15 -60.61 23.16
C ALA A 569 -18.60 -59.49 24.12
N SER A 570 -19.85 -59.08 23.98
CA SER A 570 -20.66 -58.35 24.96
C SER A 570 -20.30 -56.88 25.26
N GLU A 571 -20.35 -56.00 24.26
CA GLU A 571 -20.75 -54.59 24.49
C GLU A 571 -21.80 -54.20 23.44
N PRO A 572 -22.89 -53.49 23.81
CA PRO A 572 -23.82 -52.93 22.84
C PRO A 572 -23.03 -52.07 21.86
N SER A 573 -23.28 -52.25 20.55
CA SER A 573 -22.51 -51.62 19.49
C SER A 573 -22.26 -50.13 19.80
N GLN A 574 -20.99 -49.71 19.87
CA GLN A 574 -20.60 -48.34 20.26
C GLN A 574 -21.31 -47.27 19.40
N SER A 575 -21.69 -47.65 18.18
CA SER A 575 -22.51 -46.91 17.24
C SER A 575 -23.94 -46.59 17.73
N THR A 576 -24.65 -47.55 18.31
CA THR A 576 -25.94 -47.32 18.98
C THR A 576 -25.79 -46.39 20.19
N GLY A 577 -24.66 -46.44 20.90
CA GLY A 577 -24.39 -45.57 22.04
C GLY A 577 -24.33 -44.08 21.72
N LEU A 578 -23.85 -43.72 20.52
CA LEU A 578 -23.76 -42.33 20.04
C LEU A 578 -25.08 -41.79 19.51
N LEU A 579 -25.83 -42.59 18.76
CA LEU A 579 -27.16 -42.20 18.29
C LEU A 579 -28.09 -41.92 19.49
N GLU A 580 -28.02 -42.77 20.50
CA GLU A 580 -28.70 -42.54 21.78
C GLU A 580 -28.19 -41.28 22.49
N TRP A 581 -26.89 -40.99 22.44
CA TRP A 581 -26.34 -39.76 23.02
C TRP A 581 -26.83 -38.50 22.30
N PHE A 582 -26.83 -38.50 20.96
CA PHE A 582 -27.33 -37.37 20.17
C PHE A 582 -28.83 -37.15 20.41
N PHE A 583 -29.62 -38.22 20.49
CA PHE A 583 -31.03 -38.12 20.84
C PHE A 583 -31.24 -37.59 22.26
N ALA A 584 -30.46 -38.07 23.23
CA ALA A 584 -30.48 -37.56 24.59
C ALA A 584 -30.04 -36.08 24.67
N ALA A 585 -29.10 -35.66 23.82
CA ALA A 585 -28.64 -34.28 23.71
C ALA A 585 -29.73 -33.35 23.16
N GLU A 586 -30.50 -33.79 22.16
CA GLU A 586 -31.65 -33.05 21.64
C GLU A 586 -32.73 -32.86 22.73
N GLN A 587 -33.02 -33.92 23.49
CA GLN A 587 -33.94 -33.84 24.64
C GLN A 587 -33.42 -32.93 25.76
N ALA A 588 -32.12 -33.02 26.07
CA ALA A 588 -31.47 -32.16 27.05
C ALA A 588 -31.45 -30.69 26.61
N GLN A 589 -31.25 -30.42 25.33
CA GLN A 589 -31.33 -29.08 24.76
C GLN A 589 -32.74 -28.51 24.92
N ALA A 590 -33.75 -29.28 24.56
CA ALA A 590 -35.16 -28.94 24.73
C ALA A 590 -35.48 -28.62 26.21
N LEU A 591 -35.06 -29.48 27.14
CA LEU A 591 -35.22 -29.24 28.58
C LEU A 591 -34.45 -27.99 29.05
N GLY A 592 -33.23 -27.78 28.56
CA GLY A 592 -32.44 -26.58 28.83
C GLY A 592 -33.07 -25.30 28.30
N HIS A 593 -33.79 -25.35 27.17
CA HIS A 593 -34.61 -24.25 26.69
C HIS A 593 -35.78 -23.97 27.62
N THR A 594 -36.51 -25.01 28.02
CA THR A 594 -37.60 -24.93 29.01
C THR A 594 -37.18 -24.29 30.33
N LEU A 595 -36.06 -24.73 30.93
CA LEU A 595 -35.58 -24.18 32.21
C LEU A 595 -35.23 -22.69 32.11
N VAL A 596 -34.61 -22.26 31.02
CA VAL A 596 -34.27 -20.84 30.83
C VAL A 596 -35.51 -20.01 30.47
N CYS A 597 -36.46 -20.57 29.73
CA CYS A 597 -37.74 -19.92 29.49
C CYS A 597 -38.46 -19.63 30.82
N HIS A 598 -38.46 -20.58 31.76
CA HIS A 598 -38.96 -20.36 33.12
C HIS A 598 -38.23 -19.24 33.88
N LEU A 599 -36.91 -19.11 33.71
CA LEU A 599 -36.14 -18.00 34.29
C LEU A 599 -36.53 -16.65 33.70
N ASN A 600 -36.71 -16.59 32.38
CA ASN A 600 -37.13 -15.37 31.70
C ASN A 600 -38.54 -14.96 32.15
N VAL A 601 -39.47 -15.92 32.25
CA VAL A 601 -40.82 -15.70 32.82
C VAL A 601 -40.73 -15.19 34.25
N TYR A 602 -39.91 -15.82 35.10
CA TYR A 602 -39.71 -15.39 36.48
C TYR A 602 -39.11 -13.97 36.57
N ALA A 603 -38.13 -13.65 35.73
CA ALA A 603 -37.54 -12.32 35.66
C ALA A 603 -38.56 -11.27 35.18
N MET A 604 -39.34 -11.60 34.16
CA MET A 604 -40.38 -10.73 33.58
C MET A 604 -41.46 -10.39 34.59
N VAL A 605 -42.01 -11.40 35.26
CA VAL A 605 -43.02 -11.23 36.30
C VAL A 605 -42.43 -10.48 37.51
N THR A 606 -41.20 -10.80 37.92
CA THR A 606 -40.56 -10.11 39.06
C THR A 606 -40.29 -8.63 38.75
N LEU A 607 -39.87 -8.31 37.52
CA LEU A 607 -39.70 -6.94 37.09
C LEU A 607 -41.02 -6.19 37.03
N LEU A 608 -42.08 -6.78 36.44
CA LEU A 608 -43.43 -6.21 36.40
C LEU A 608 -43.96 -5.81 37.79
N ARG A 609 -43.50 -6.50 38.85
CA ARG A 609 -43.86 -6.21 40.25
C ARG A 609 -42.82 -5.39 41.00
N SER A 610 -41.74 -4.97 40.35
CA SER A 610 -40.68 -4.18 40.97
C SER A 610 -41.07 -2.71 41.13
N PRO A 611 -40.55 -2.00 42.16
CA PRO A 611 -40.79 -0.57 42.32
C PRO A 611 -40.29 0.27 41.13
N VAL A 612 -39.31 -0.24 40.37
CA VAL A 612 -38.76 0.39 39.17
C VAL A 612 -39.82 0.52 38.06
N MET A 613 -40.76 -0.43 37.99
CA MET A 613 -41.91 -0.37 37.07
C MET A 613 -42.93 0.70 37.46
N GLY A 614 -42.99 1.07 38.75
CA GLY A 614 -43.82 2.16 39.26
C GLY A 614 -43.09 3.51 39.33
N ALA A 615 -41.89 3.62 38.76
CA ALA A 615 -41.08 4.83 38.84
C ALA A 615 -41.77 6.01 38.14
N LYS A 616 -41.94 7.11 38.85
CA LYS A 616 -42.58 8.34 38.32
C LYS A 616 -41.62 9.25 37.56
N SER A 617 -40.31 9.02 37.66
CA SER A 617 -39.28 9.81 36.95
C SER A 617 -39.12 9.35 35.50
N ASP A 618 -38.86 10.29 34.59
CA ASP A 618 -38.64 9.98 33.18
C ASP A 618 -37.46 9.03 32.94
N THR A 619 -36.41 9.16 33.75
CA THR A 619 -35.26 8.24 33.74
C THR A 619 -35.63 6.84 34.22
N GLY A 620 -36.45 6.72 35.27
CA GLY A 620 -36.92 5.43 35.78
C GLY A 620 -37.85 4.71 34.78
N LYS A 621 -38.78 5.44 34.15
CA LYS A 621 -39.66 4.92 33.10
C LYS A 621 -38.89 4.40 31.88
N LYS A 622 -37.86 5.13 31.44
CA LYS A 622 -36.99 4.70 30.32
C LYS A 622 -36.23 3.43 30.65
N GLN A 623 -35.66 3.32 31.85
CA GLN A 623 -34.93 2.12 32.29
C GLN A 623 -35.86 0.91 32.46
N ALA A 624 -37.04 1.10 33.04
CA ALA A 624 -38.06 0.07 33.16
C ALA A 624 -38.46 -0.50 31.79
N LYS A 625 -38.77 0.39 30.83
CA LYS A 625 -39.10 0.01 29.45
C LYS A 625 -37.98 -0.76 28.76
N GLN A 626 -36.74 -0.30 28.89
CA GLN A 626 -35.57 -1.00 28.32
C GLN A 626 -35.41 -2.42 28.88
N LEU A 627 -35.57 -2.60 30.20
CA LEU A 627 -35.47 -3.92 30.83
C LEU A 627 -36.62 -4.85 30.41
N GLN A 628 -37.84 -4.32 30.28
CA GLN A 628 -38.99 -5.07 29.78
C GLN A 628 -38.80 -5.49 28.33
N ASP A 629 -38.36 -4.58 27.45
CA ASP A 629 -38.13 -4.86 26.04
C ASP A 629 -37.05 -5.94 25.84
N ILE A 630 -35.96 -5.88 26.62
CA ILE A 630 -34.90 -6.90 26.61
C ILE A 630 -35.46 -8.26 27.01
N ILE A 631 -36.22 -8.34 28.11
CA ILE A 631 -36.70 -9.62 28.62
C ILE A 631 -37.84 -10.19 27.78
N ARG A 632 -38.71 -9.34 27.22
CA ARG A 632 -39.70 -9.75 26.21
C ARG A 632 -39.02 -10.34 24.99
N THR A 633 -38.01 -9.65 24.44
CA THR A 633 -37.27 -10.12 23.26
C THR A 633 -36.58 -11.46 23.54
N LEU A 634 -35.99 -11.62 24.72
CA LEU A 634 -35.37 -12.88 25.14
C LEU A 634 -36.41 -14.00 25.31
N LEU A 635 -37.56 -13.69 25.91
CA LEU A 635 -38.66 -14.64 26.06
C LEU A 635 -39.21 -15.07 24.70
N GLU A 636 -39.53 -14.15 23.80
CA GLU A 636 -40.01 -14.46 22.44
C GLU A 636 -39.02 -15.34 21.67
N LYS A 637 -37.72 -15.05 21.78
CA LYS A 637 -36.67 -15.87 21.16
C LYS A 637 -36.59 -17.27 21.75
N ASP A 638 -36.61 -17.39 23.08
CA ASP A 638 -36.57 -18.70 23.75
C ASP A 638 -37.89 -19.48 23.53
N LEU A 639 -39.04 -18.83 23.38
CA LEU A 639 -40.34 -19.47 23.10
C LEU A 639 -40.37 -20.18 21.75
N LEU A 640 -39.70 -19.63 20.72
CA LEU A 640 -39.63 -20.25 19.40
C LEU A 640 -38.91 -21.60 19.40
N VAL A 641 -38.04 -21.83 20.39
CA VAL A 641 -37.21 -23.03 20.51
C VAL A 641 -37.55 -23.89 21.73
N THR A 642 -38.49 -23.44 22.57
CA THR A 642 -38.95 -24.19 23.76
C THR A 642 -40.11 -25.09 23.36
N PRO A 643 -40.04 -26.41 23.61
CA PRO A 643 -41.13 -27.32 23.29
C PRO A 643 -42.39 -27.03 24.14
N PRO A 644 -43.60 -27.29 23.64
CA PRO A 644 -44.82 -27.17 24.43
C PRO A 644 -44.77 -28.07 25.67
N HIS A 645 -45.09 -27.52 26.84
CA HIS A 645 -45.18 -28.32 28.07
C HIS A 645 -46.25 -27.78 29.03
N SER A 646 -46.79 -28.67 29.86
CA SER A 646 -47.96 -28.39 30.72
C SER A 646 -47.72 -27.33 31.79
N GLN A 647 -46.48 -27.14 32.22
CA GLN A 647 -46.10 -26.16 33.24
C GLN A 647 -45.90 -24.72 32.71
N LEU A 648 -45.79 -24.51 31.40
CA LEU A 648 -45.83 -23.18 30.75
C LEU A 648 -46.84 -23.23 29.60
N PRO A 649 -48.14 -23.11 29.89
CA PRO A 649 -49.15 -23.01 28.84
C PRO A 649 -48.86 -21.81 27.95
N LEU A 650 -48.82 -22.02 26.63
CA LEU A 650 -48.54 -20.98 25.64
C LEU A 650 -49.50 -19.79 25.77
N SER A 651 -50.76 -20.05 26.13
CA SER A 651 -51.76 -19.01 26.40
C SER A 651 -51.39 -18.08 27.56
N SER A 652 -50.82 -18.63 28.65
CA SER A 652 -50.33 -17.84 29.79
C SER A 652 -49.12 -16.98 29.41
N LEU A 653 -48.23 -17.52 28.57
CA LEU A 653 -47.02 -16.82 28.09
C LEU A 653 -47.36 -15.68 27.13
N LEU A 654 -48.25 -15.92 26.17
CA LEU A 654 -48.75 -14.88 25.25
C LEU A 654 -49.48 -13.76 26.00
N LYS A 655 -50.26 -14.12 27.03
CA LYS A 655 -50.91 -13.13 27.91
C LYS A 655 -49.88 -12.32 28.69
N LEU A 656 -48.82 -12.95 29.23
CA LEU A 656 -47.72 -12.24 29.91
C LEU A 656 -46.96 -11.28 28.97
N CYS A 657 -46.68 -11.69 27.73
CA CYS A 657 -46.07 -10.80 26.74
C CYS A 657 -46.96 -9.58 26.48
N LYS A 658 -48.28 -9.80 26.30
CA LYS A 658 -49.24 -8.73 26.12
C LYS A 658 -49.36 -7.81 27.34
N ASP A 659 -49.42 -8.36 28.54
CA ASP A 659 -49.47 -7.59 29.79
C ASP A 659 -48.20 -6.72 29.94
N CYS A 660 -47.04 -7.19 29.45
CA CYS A 660 -45.81 -6.38 29.39
C CYS A 660 -45.86 -5.27 28.34
N GLU A 661 -46.46 -5.52 27.17
CA GLU A 661 -46.68 -4.49 26.15
C GLU A 661 -47.59 -3.40 26.70
N ASP A 662 -48.73 -3.77 27.29
CA ASP A 662 -49.71 -2.85 27.85
C ASP A 662 -49.11 -2.05 29.03
N ALA A 663 -48.27 -2.68 29.87
CA ALA A 663 -47.56 -2.00 30.96
C ALA A 663 -46.49 -0.99 30.50
N ALA A 664 -45.99 -1.08 29.26
CA ALA A 664 -45.01 -0.15 28.70
C ALA A 664 -45.66 1.15 28.14
N TRP A 665 -47.00 1.18 28.05
CA TRP A 665 -47.79 2.30 27.53
C TRP A 665 -48.60 3.06 28.60
N ALA A 666 -48.65 2.55 29.83
CA ALA A 666 -49.21 3.21 31.02
C ALA A 666 -48.14 4.03 31.76
#